data_AF-A0A1J6WSY1-F1
#
_entry.id   AF-A0A1J6WSY1-F1
#
_cell.length_a   1.000
_cell.length_b   1.000
_cell.length_c   1.000
_cell.angle_alpha   90.00
_cell.angle_beta   90.00
_cell.angle_gamma   90.00
#
_symmetry.space_group_name_H-M   'P 1'
#
loop_
_entity.id
_entity.type
_entity.pdbx_description
1 polymer ?
#
loop_
_entity_poly.entity_id
_entity_poly.type
_entity_poly.pdbx_seq_one_letter_code
_entity_poly.pdbx_strand_id
1 'polypeptide(L)'
;MNPFDVQMVIDPASKTLVSESTKLLYAKFATKISELSEARKFKIDSYEELAVQFNDYFVKSYIKYNSMPTIALRDKKVTLKEMYLPLNLTESAEKNAKVFPMKEFDTSFFSEYPKILINDKAGMGKSTLSQFLFLSAIEQRMEIPVFIELRGLKNGKTLLDEIYNKFNYFGEEFKKEYLIDLIKKGDFIFFFDGFDEIANNELERVNKEIKDFIANSGNNKFIITSRPISSANFPDFNKFEIKGLENEQAFNLIKKFDGITKLNLHNSLVNSIKESGNNYREFLENPLYVSLLYLTYKRKKELPVNQSEFYKQVYEALYFEHDLTKDGSYKRVKDSGLSLDELSRFLGRFAFVCLLKNLNDFNYQQLINLISDTVNKSNFNKDIEPRTLFKDLTENVPLFVRVGNDYKWIHKSFMEYFSSIHISLNENKTEILNHIKNSKEIENYENMLNIYADIDKDNFDKVFISPFLSHYIKYTENVLNDFILQDLDRAIFGQKFFFTRLPKEYIKKYEKKDADIPISDSSHKIFLSIHQYLMNLDVGFGNFSYALMNKVGESKLYCNCHIDPYINLIKKISINKSYKFWRKSSIRRNVNINKVIEENPNIYKMFNELNIEKDKFLIINYQDSDRKMINTLIRLGIDSHDLSKVIDEKIAAEYLTKIKEKEENISDVLSLLI
;
A
#
# COMPACT_ATOMS: atom_id res chain seq x y z
N MET A 1 -44.03 -0.80 -2.85
CA MET A 1 -43.77 0.64 -2.60
C MET A 1 -42.28 0.79 -2.36
N ASN A 2 -41.62 1.59 -3.20
CA ASN A 2 -40.16 1.69 -3.32
C ASN A 2 -39.60 2.61 -2.21
N PRO A 3 -38.77 2.13 -1.26
CA PRO A 3 -38.27 2.98 -0.17
C PRO A 3 -37.04 3.84 -0.51
N PHE A 4 -36.57 3.84 -1.76
CA PHE A 4 -35.25 4.42 -2.09
C PHE A 4 -35.23 5.34 -3.32
N ASP A 5 -36.27 6.17 -3.49
CA ASP A 5 -36.07 7.49 -4.11
C ASP A 5 -35.43 8.44 -3.09
N VAL A 6 -34.25 8.09 -2.60
CA VAL A 6 -33.35 9.07 -1.98
C VAL A 6 -32.62 9.74 -3.13
N GLN A 7 -33.30 10.66 -3.81
CA GLN A 7 -32.59 11.75 -4.47
C GLN A 7 -31.66 12.34 -3.42
N MET A 8 -30.34 12.22 -3.61
CA MET A 8 -29.39 13.09 -2.93
C MET A 8 -29.70 14.50 -3.42
N VAL A 9 -30.66 15.16 -2.77
CA VAL A 9 -30.90 16.58 -2.92
C VAL A 9 -29.64 17.22 -2.38
N ILE A 10 -28.76 17.60 -3.30
CA ILE A 10 -27.68 18.53 -3.00
C ILE A 10 -28.36 19.77 -2.43
N ASP A 11 -27.92 20.22 -1.26
CA ASP A 11 -28.36 21.50 -0.74
C ASP A 11 -28.11 22.58 -1.81
N PRO A 12 -29.10 23.44 -2.13
CA PRO A 12 -28.96 24.45 -3.17
C PRO A 12 -27.65 25.26 -3.10
N ALA A 13 -27.12 25.52 -1.89
CA ALA A 13 -25.86 26.24 -1.74
C ALA A 13 -24.66 25.49 -2.34
N SER A 14 -24.63 24.16 -2.22
CA SER A 14 -23.55 23.34 -2.81
C SER A 14 -23.62 23.30 -4.34
N LYS A 15 -24.81 23.27 -4.94
CA LYS A 15 -24.96 23.41 -6.40
C LYS A 15 -24.49 24.78 -6.89
N THR A 16 -24.87 25.84 -6.19
CA THR A 16 -24.46 27.20 -6.51
C THR A 16 -22.93 27.35 -6.42
N LEU A 17 -22.33 26.84 -5.35
CA LEU A 17 -20.86 26.85 -5.16
C LEU A 17 -20.13 26.15 -6.31
N VAL A 18 -20.57 24.95 -6.70
CA VAL A 18 -19.94 24.21 -7.80
C VAL A 18 -20.15 24.93 -9.13
N SER A 19 -21.32 25.53 -9.36
CA SER A 19 -21.60 26.31 -10.58
C SER A 19 -20.70 27.55 -10.68
N GLU A 20 -20.56 28.32 -9.61
CA GLU A 20 -19.64 29.45 -9.54
C GLU A 20 -18.19 29.02 -9.74
N SER A 21 -17.80 27.91 -9.12
CA SER A 21 -16.45 27.39 -9.22
C SER A 21 -16.14 26.92 -10.63
N THR A 22 -17.10 26.26 -11.29
CA THR A 22 -16.99 25.89 -12.71
C THR A 22 -16.82 27.13 -13.57
N LYS A 23 -17.67 28.15 -13.42
CA LYS A 23 -17.57 29.40 -14.21
C LYS A 23 -16.19 30.04 -14.09
N LEU A 24 -15.61 30.07 -12.88
CA LEU A 24 -14.30 30.67 -12.64
C LEU A 24 -13.14 29.81 -13.14
N LEU A 25 -13.22 28.49 -12.96
CA LEU A 25 -12.27 27.57 -13.58
C LEU A 25 -12.30 27.75 -15.09
N TYR A 26 -13.48 27.77 -15.71
CA TYR A 26 -13.66 28.02 -17.15
C TYR A 26 -13.09 29.35 -17.62
N ALA A 27 -13.31 30.42 -16.86
CA ALA A 27 -12.76 31.73 -17.18
C ALA A 27 -11.22 31.71 -17.28
N LYS A 28 -10.54 30.90 -16.45
CA LYS A 28 -9.07 30.70 -16.56
C LYS A 28 -8.66 30.10 -17.91
N PHE A 29 -9.54 29.33 -18.55
CA PHE A 29 -9.30 28.69 -19.85
C PHE A 29 -9.88 29.45 -21.04
N ALA A 30 -10.56 30.57 -20.84
CA ALA A 30 -11.22 31.30 -21.91
C ALA A 30 -10.25 31.62 -23.08
N THR A 31 -9.03 32.05 -22.76
CA THR A 31 -7.98 32.31 -23.75
C THR A 31 -7.54 31.02 -24.47
N LYS A 32 -7.27 29.94 -23.73
CA LYS A 32 -6.87 28.63 -24.29
C LYS A 32 -7.94 28.03 -25.20
N ILE A 33 -9.21 28.23 -24.86
CA ILE A 33 -10.38 27.81 -25.65
C ILE A 33 -10.52 28.68 -26.91
N SER A 34 -10.34 30.00 -26.79
CA SER A 34 -10.41 30.92 -27.94
C SER A 34 -9.37 30.59 -29.01
N GLU A 35 -8.12 30.34 -28.61
CA GLU A 35 -7.05 29.90 -29.52
C GLU A 35 -7.39 28.58 -30.24
N LEU A 36 -8.05 27.63 -29.56
CA LEU A 36 -8.45 26.35 -30.15
C LEU A 36 -9.54 26.52 -31.20
N SER A 37 -10.50 27.41 -30.93
CA SER A 37 -11.55 27.76 -31.90
C SER A 37 -10.99 28.40 -33.16
N GLU A 38 -10.09 29.38 -32.99
CA GLU A 38 -9.45 30.08 -34.11
C GLU A 38 -8.60 29.13 -34.95
N ALA A 39 -7.76 28.30 -34.31
CA ALA A 39 -6.86 27.38 -35.00
C ALA A 39 -7.59 26.27 -35.78
N ARG A 40 -8.80 25.88 -35.37
CA ARG A 40 -9.55 24.76 -35.97
C ARG A 40 -10.80 25.17 -36.74
N LYS A 41 -11.01 26.49 -36.97
CA LYS A 41 -12.19 27.04 -37.66
C LYS A 41 -13.51 26.53 -37.09
N PHE A 42 -13.58 26.34 -35.78
CA PHE A 42 -14.77 25.90 -35.10
C PHE A 42 -15.52 27.11 -34.56
N LYS A 43 -16.83 27.21 -34.81
CA LYS A 43 -17.65 28.30 -34.25
C LYS A 43 -17.80 28.10 -32.74
N ILE A 44 -17.33 29.06 -31.94
CA ILE A 44 -17.70 29.16 -30.53
C ILE A 44 -19.17 29.59 -30.46
N ASP A 45 -20.06 28.64 -30.68
CA ASP A 45 -21.35 28.58 -29.96
C ASP A 45 -21.17 27.70 -28.69
N SER A 46 -20.01 27.05 -28.53
CA SER A 46 -19.72 25.94 -27.60
C SER A 46 -19.05 26.30 -26.26
N TYR A 47 -18.83 27.57 -25.94
CA TYR A 47 -18.22 27.95 -24.64
C TYR A 47 -19.16 27.60 -23.48
N GLU A 48 -20.44 27.93 -23.63
CA GLU A 48 -21.47 27.64 -22.63
C GLU A 48 -21.72 26.14 -22.52
N GLU A 49 -21.71 25.41 -23.63
CA GLU A 49 -21.90 23.96 -23.65
C GLU A 49 -20.76 23.20 -22.97
N LEU A 50 -19.51 23.59 -23.21
CA LEU A 50 -18.37 23.03 -22.48
C LEU A 50 -18.51 23.31 -20.98
N ALA A 51 -18.82 24.55 -20.61
CA ALA A 51 -19.02 24.94 -19.22
C ALA A 51 -20.14 24.12 -18.57
N VAL A 52 -21.22 23.82 -19.29
CA VAL A 52 -22.30 22.93 -18.85
C VAL A 52 -21.81 21.50 -18.64
N GLN A 53 -21.06 20.93 -19.58
CA GLN A 53 -20.56 19.54 -19.47
C GLN A 53 -19.61 19.34 -18.28
N PHE A 54 -18.67 20.27 -18.07
CA PHE A 54 -17.78 20.19 -16.91
C PHE A 54 -18.52 20.51 -15.62
N ASN A 55 -19.49 21.44 -15.64
CA ASN A 55 -20.33 21.69 -14.48
C ASN A 55 -21.09 20.41 -14.09
N ASP A 56 -21.66 19.70 -15.05
CA ASP A 56 -22.32 18.42 -14.83
C ASP A 56 -21.37 17.37 -14.26
N TYR A 57 -20.16 17.26 -14.82
CA TYR A 57 -19.11 16.39 -14.30
C TYR A 57 -18.76 16.75 -12.85
N PHE A 58 -18.51 18.02 -12.55
CA PHE A 58 -18.13 18.49 -11.23
C PHE A 58 -19.26 18.34 -10.22
N VAL A 59 -20.51 18.67 -10.58
CA VAL A 59 -21.67 18.48 -9.70
C VAL A 59 -21.81 17.00 -9.36
N LYS A 60 -21.81 16.11 -10.35
CA LYS A 60 -21.92 14.65 -10.11
C LYS A 60 -20.75 14.11 -9.29
N SER A 61 -19.53 14.55 -9.59
CA SER A 61 -18.32 14.11 -8.87
C SER A 61 -18.28 14.64 -7.45
N TYR A 62 -18.67 15.90 -7.24
CA TYR A 62 -18.76 16.52 -5.93
C TYR A 62 -19.76 15.78 -5.04
N ILE A 63 -20.94 15.42 -5.56
CA ILE A 63 -21.91 14.56 -4.84
C ILE A 63 -21.28 13.23 -4.46
N LYS A 64 -20.68 12.56 -5.45
CA LYS A 64 -20.12 11.21 -5.29
C LYS A 64 -19.03 11.20 -4.22
N TYR A 65 -18.09 12.14 -4.29
CA TYR A 65 -16.89 12.15 -3.45
C TYR A 65 -17.07 12.90 -2.13
N ASN A 66 -18.06 13.78 -2.00
CA ASN A 66 -18.41 14.39 -0.72
C ASN A 66 -19.22 13.45 0.18
N SER A 67 -19.78 12.36 -0.35
CA SER A 67 -20.45 11.32 0.44
C SER A 67 -19.43 10.35 1.02
N MET A 68 -19.39 10.20 2.35
CA MET A 68 -18.45 9.31 3.03
C MET A 68 -19.16 8.08 3.63
N PRO A 69 -19.23 6.93 2.93
CA PRO A 69 -19.73 5.70 3.52
C PRO A 69 -18.70 5.20 4.55
N THR A 70 -18.95 5.43 5.83
CA THR A 70 -18.09 4.93 6.90
C THR A 70 -18.78 3.81 7.65
N ILE A 71 -18.07 2.69 7.83
CA ILE A 71 -18.57 1.50 8.57
C ILE A 71 -19.06 1.89 9.97
N ALA A 72 -18.35 2.81 10.62
CA ALA A 72 -18.68 3.32 11.95
C ALA A 72 -19.97 4.17 12.00
N LEU A 73 -20.47 4.63 10.85
CA LEU A 73 -21.56 5.61 10.75
C LEU A 73 -22.77 5.12 9.96
N ARG A 74 -22.69 3.99 9.22
CA ARG A 74 -23.74 3.29 8.46
C ARG A 74 -24.89 4.19 7.94
N ASP A 75 -25.92 4.38 8.76
CA ASP A 75 -27.18 5.03 8.38
C ASP A 75 -27.11 6.57 8.42
N LYS A 76 -26.04 7.12 8.99
CA LYS A 76 -25.85 8.57 9.12
C LYS A 76 -25.21 9.10 7.84
N LYS A 77 -25.95 9.97 7.16
CA LYS A 77 -25.40 10.78 6.07
C LYS A 77 -24.41 11.76 6.66
N VAL A 78 -23.13 11.56 6.34
CA VAL A 78 -22.05 12.46 6.73
C VAL A 78 -21.25 12.85 5.50
N THR A 79 -20.84 14.10 5.49
CA THR A 79 -19.98 14.59 4.42
C THR A 79 -18.51 14.25 4.70
N LEU A 80 -17.73 14.07 3.64
CA LEU A 80 -16.29 13.89 3.77
C LEU A 80 -15.67 15.05 4.55
N LYS A 81 -16.11 16.29 4.31
CA LYS A 81 -15.61 17.48 5.02
C LYS A 81 -15.84 17.46 6.52
N GLU A 82 -17.02 17.07 6.98
CA GLU A 82 -17.32 16.99 8.42
C GLU A 82 -16.40 15.97 9.11
N MET A 83 -16.13 14.86 8.44
CA MET A 83 -15.33 13.76 8.98
C MET A 83 -13.84 13.88 8.74
N TYR A 84 -13.42 14.65 7.73
CA TYR A 84 -12.03 14.70 7.31
C TYR A 84 -11.14 15.18 8.46
N LEU A 85 -10.04 14.47 8.62
CA LEU A 85 -8.96 14.79 9.53
C LEU A 85 -7.74 15.03 8.65
N PRO A 86 -7.08 16.20 8.73
CA PRO A 86 -5.91 16.51 7.91
C PRO A 86 -4.84 15.42 8.04
N LEU A 87 -4.56 14.76 6.92
CA LEU A 87 -3.51 13.77 6.81
C LEU A 87 -2.19 14.45 6.47
N ASN A 88 -1.11 13.90 6.97
CA ASN A 88 0.24 14.44 6.79
C ASN A 88 0.97 13.61 5.74
N LEU A 89 1.48 14.24 4.69
CA LEU A 89 2.36 13.59 3.72
C LEU A 89 3.83 13.75 4.13
N THR A 90 4.62 12.72 3.91
CA THR A 90 6.08 12.72 4.10
C THR A 90 6.75 12.07 2.90
N GLU A 91 7.84 12.65 2.42
CA GLU A 91 8.59 12.08 1.31
C GLU A 91 9.27 10.76 1.72
N SER A 92 9.06 9.71 0.93
CA SER A 92 9.54 8.35 1.15
C SER A 92 11.04 8.25 0.87
N ALA A 93 11.88 8.62 1.84
CA ALA A 93 13.33 8.31 1.91
C ALA A 93 14.06 9.04 3.06
N GLU A 94 13.45 10.05 3.69
CA GLU A 94 14.18 10.99 4.55
C GLU A 94 13.96 10.78 6.05
N LYS A 95 15.06 10.73 6.79
CA LYS A 95 15.08 10.51 8.25
C LYS A 95 14.50 11.69 9.06
N ASN A 96 14.27 12.83 8.38
CA ASN A 96 13.59 14.03 8.85
C ASN A 96 12.72 14.60 7.71
N ALA A 97 11.99 13.73 7.00
CA ALA A 97 11.15 14.13 5.89
C ALA A 97 10.27 15.32 6.29
N LYS A 98 10.29 16.37 5.46
CA LYS A 98 9.39 17.50 5.61
C LYS A 98 7.95 16.97 5.67
N VAL A 99 7.22 17.39 6.70
CA VAL A 99 5.83 16.98 6.90
C VAL A 99 4.93 18.01 6.24
N PHE A 100 4.09 17.56 5.32
CA PHE A 100 3.16 18.40 4.59
C PHE A 100 1.72 18.12 5.05
N PRO A 101 1.13 18.98 5.89
CA PRO A 101 -0.24 18.80 6.36
C PRO A 101 -1.24 19.14 5.26
N MET A 102 -2.00 18.16 4.79
CA MET A 102 -3.02 18.32 3.74
C MET A 102 -4.33 18.83 4.35
N LYS A 103 -4.35 20.11 4.74
CA LYS A 103 -5.56 20.77 5.28
C LYS A 103 -6.51 21.26 4.20
N GLU A 104 -5.99 21.51 3.01
CA GLU A 104 -6.68 21.98 1.83
C GLU A 104 -5.76 21.75 0.61
N PHE A 105 -6.19 22.10 -0.59
CA PHE A 105 -5.36 22.00 -1.79
C PHE A 105 -4.29 23.10 -1.80
N ASP A 106 -3.02 22.73 -1.70
CA ASP A 106 -1.89 23.65 -1.64
C ASP A 106 -1.20 23.77 -3.00
N THR A 107 -1.47 24.86 -3.72
CA THR A 107 -0.82 25.13 -5.01
C THR A 107 0.70 25.24 -4.95
N SER A 108 1.28 25.64 -3.81
CA SER A 108 2.73 25.73 -3.67
C SER A 108 3.34 24.33 -3.62
N PHE A 109 2.78 23.44 -2.79
CA PHE A 109 3.15 22.04 -2.73
C PHE A 109 3.03 21.35 -4.09
N PHE A 110 1.89 21.51 -4.78
CA PHE A 110 1.68 20.88 -6.08
C PHE A 110 2.49 21.52 -7.23
N SER A 111 3.01 22.74 -7.04
CA SER A 111 3.96 23.34 -7.99
C SER A 111 5.39 22.82 -7.76
N GLU A 112 5.77 22.57 -6.51
CA GLU A 112 7.04 21.94 -6.14
C GLU A 112 7.06 20.45 -6.55
N TYR A 113 5.94 19.75 -6.34
CA TYR A 113 5.77 18.32 -6.59
C TYR A 113 4.60 18.06 -7.56
N PRO A 114 4.77 18.26 -8.88
CA PRO A 114 3.68 18.10 -9.85
C PRO A 114 3.32 16.63 -10.12
N LYS A 115 4.18 15.67 -9.77
CA LYS A 115 3.98 14.23 -9.98
C LYS A 115 4.23 13.48 -8.69
N ILE A 116 3.16 13.04 -8.03
CA ILE A 116 3.20 12.44 -6.69
C ILE A 116 2.68 11.00 -6.76
N LEU A 117 3.46 10.06 -6.20
CA LEU A 117 3.04 8.69 -5.95
C LEU A 117 2.85 8.51 -4.44
N ILE A 118 1.60 8.42 -3.99
CA ILE A 118 1.26 8.11 -2.60
C ILE A 118 1.24 6.59 -2.43
N ASN A 119 2.28 6.05 -1.80
CA ASN A 119 2.50 4.62 -1.69
C ASN A 119 2.43 4.16 -0.22
N ASP A 120 1.32 3.56 0.19
CA ASP A 120 1.11 3.24 1.61
C ASP A 120 0.18 2.04 1.84
N LYS A 121 0.14 1.54 3.08
CA LYS A 121 -0.67 0.41 3.51
C LYS A 121 -2.18 0.67 3.38
N ALA A 122 -2.93 -0.42 3.49
CA ALA A 122 -4.39 -0.38 3.47
C ALA A 122 -4.95 0.42 4.66
N GLY A 123 -6.02 1.18 4.44
CA GLY A 123 -6.69 1.94 5.52
C GLY A 123 -6.07 3.29 5.89
N MET A 124 -4.88 3.64 5.36
CA MET A 124 -4.23 4.94 5.63
C MET A 124 -4.99 6.18 5.13
N GLY A 125 -6.03 5.99 4.31
CA GLY A 125 -6.84 7.08 3.80
C GLY A 125 -6.36 7.66 2.47
N LYS A 126 -5.60 6.91 1.65
CA LYS A 126 -5.16 7.35 0.31
C LYS A 126 -6.32 7.84 -0.57
N SER A 127 -7.34 7.01 -0.78
CA SER A 127 -8.53 7.41 -1.54
C SER A 127 -9.28 8.57 -0.88
N THR A 128 -9.34 8.60 0.45
CA THR A 128 -9.97 9.68 1.23
C THR A 128 -9.24 11.01 1.03
N LEU A 129 -7.90 10.99 1.00
CA LEU A 129 -7.06 12.15 0.73
C LEU A 129 -7.24 12.63 -0.71
N SER A 130 -7.19 11.73 -1.69
CA SER A 130 -7.42 12.08 -3.10
C SER A 130 -8.81 12.71 -3.31
N GLN A 131 -9.85 12.15 -2.68
CA GLN A 131 -11.21 12.72 -2.73
C GLN A 131 -11.29 14.08 -2.04
N PHE A 132 -10.64 14.23 -0.89
CA PHE A 132 -10.59 15.51 -0.18
C PHE A 132 -9.91 16.61 -1.01
N LEU A 133 -8.74 16.30 -1.57
CA LEU A 133 -7.99 17.22 -2.44
C LEU A 133 -8.76 17.54 -3.72
N PHE A 134 -9.47 16.56 -4.30
CA PHE A 134 -10.37 16.78 -5.44
C PHE A 134 -11.44 17.82 -5.10
N LEU A 135 -12.15 17.66 -3.98
CA LEU A 135 -13.18 18.61 -3.54
C LEU A 135 -12.58 19.98 -3.24
N SER A 136 -11.43 20.01 -2.56
CA SER A 136 -10.75 21.26 -2.21
C SER A 136 -10.29 22.03 -3.45
N ALA A 137 -9.82 21.34 -4.49
CA ALA A 137 -9.43 21.96 -5.76
C ALA A 137 -10.60 22.64 -6.46
N ILE A 138 -11.79 22.02 -6.45
CA ILE A 138 -13.02 22.61 -7.01
C ILE A 138 -13.35 23.90 -6.25
N GLU A 139 -13.43 23.84 -4.92
CA GLU A 139 -13.92 24.93 -4.09
C GLU A 139 -13.00 26.15 -4.07
N GLN A 140 -11.69 25.90 -4.04
CA GLN A 140 -10.68 26.96 -4.10
C GLN A 140 -10.44 27.45 -5.54
N ARG A 141 -11.03 26.78 -6.54
CA ARG A 141 -10.94 27.15 -7.96
C ARG A 141 -9.50 27.14 -8.47
N MET A 142 -8.68 26.19 -8.01
CA MET A 142 -7.24 26.19 -8.28
C MET A 142 -6.91 25.56 -9.63
N GLU A 143 -7.24 24.28 -9.80
CA GLU A 143 -6.98 23.46 -10.99
C GLU A 143 -8.24 22.72 -11.40
N ILE A 144 -8.29 22.17 -12.61
CA ILE A 144 -9.39 21.29 -13.05
C ILE A 144 -9.10 19.88 -12.55
N PRO A 145 -9.82 19.38 -11.53
CA PRO A 145 -9.53 18.07 -10.99
C PRO A 145 -10.25 16.99 -11.81
N VAL A 146 -9.54 15.91 -12.13
CA VAL A 146 -10.07 14.74 -12.82
C VAL A 146 -9.78 13.49 -11.98
N PHE A 147 -10.83 12.82 -11.52
CA PHE A 147 -10.71 11.64 -10.68
C PHE A 147 -11.02 10.35 -11.43
N ILE A 148 -10.02 9.46 -11.54
CA ILE A 148 -10.11 8.15 -12.17
C ILE A 148 -9.81 7.06 -11.13
N GLU A 149 -10.75 6.14 -10.95
CA GLU A 149 -10.55 4.91 -10.18
C GLU A 149 -9.93 3.87 -11.13
N LEU A 150 -8.64 3.55 -10.98
CA LEU A 150 -7.88 2.75 -11.95
C LEU A 150 -8.41 1.32 -12.12
N ARG A 151 -9.03 0.78 -11.07
CA ARG A 151 -9.76 -0.50 -11.11
C ARG A 151 -10.88 -0.57 -12.16
N GLY A 152 -11.39 0.59 -12.61
CA GLY A 152 -12.43 0.67 -13.63
C GLY A 152 -11.94 0.39 -15.05
N LEU A 153 -10.62 0.39 -15.27
CA LEU A 153 -9.99 0.20 -16.59
C LEU A 153 -9.88 -1.30 -16.95
N LYS A 154 -11.03 -1.93 -17.18
CA LYS A 154 -11.18 -3.35 -17.56
C LYS A 154 -11.74 -3.51 -18.96
N ASN A 155 -11.58 -4.71 -19.54
CA ASN A 155 -12.18 -5.10 -20.82
C ASN A 155 -11.73 -4.19 -21.99
N GLY A 156 -10.46 -3.79 -22.01
CA GLY A 156 -9.91 -2.93 -23.06
C GLY A 156 -10.36 -1.47 -23.03
N LYS A 157 -11.10 -1.03 -22.00
CA LYS A 157 -11.44 0.39 -21.82
C LYS A 157 -10.17 1.21 -21.57
N THR A 158 -9.91 2.22 -22.40
CA THR A 158 -8.68 3.03 -22.29
C THR A 158 -8.82 4.11 -21.22
N LEU A 159 -7.70 4.54 -20.62
CA LEU A 159 -7.67 5.67 -19.69
C LEU A 159 -8.29 6.93 -20.29
N LEU A 160 -7.99 7.21 -21.55
CA LEU A 160 -8.50 8.41 -22.23
C LEU A 160 -10.01 8.30 -22.50
N ASP A 161 -10.54 7.12 -22.80
CA ASP A 161 -11.99 6.91 -22.89
C ASP A 161 -12.66 7.11 -21.53
N GLU A 162 -12.05 6.64 -20.45
CA GLU A 162 -12.58 6.84 -19.10
C GLU A 162 -12.64 8.32 -18.72
N ILE A 163 -11.58 9.09 -19.02
CA ILE A 163 -11.55 10.54 -18.81
C ILE A 163 -12.63 11.21 -19.69
N TYR A 164 -12.68 10.88 -20.97
CA TYR A 164 -13.63 11.47 -21.91
C TYR A 164 -15.10 11.21 -21.51
N ASN A 165 -15.43 9.98 -21.13
CA ASN A 165 -16.78 9.60 -20.71
C ASN A 165 -17.24 10.32 -19.42
N LYS A 166 -16.30 10.76 -18.57
CA LYS A 166 -16.64 11.55 -17.38
C LYS A 166 -17.11 12.96 -17.74
N PHE A 167 -16.54 13.55 -18.78
CA PHE A 167 -16.94 14.86 -19.28
C PHE A 167 -18.16 14.78 -20.21
N ASN A 168 -18.31 13.69 -20.97
CA ASN A 168 -19.35 13.60 -22.00
C ASN A 168 -20.49 12.61 -21.69
N TYR A 169 -21.29 12.92 -20.66
CA TYR A 169 -22.41 12.05 -20.26
C TYR A 169 -23.71 12.27 -21.07
N PHE A 170 -23.87 13.40 -21.80
CA PHE A 170 -25.16 13.79 -22.40
C PHE A 170 -25.14 14.48 -23.78
N GLY A 171 -24.03 14.54 -24.56
CA GLY A 171 -24.10 15.19 -25.88
C GLY A 171 -23.06 14.74 -26.91
N GLU A 172 -23.49 14.46 -28.14
CA GLU A 172 -22.62 14.00 -29.24
C GLU A 172 -21.63 15.08 -29.78
N GLU A 173 -21.52 16.25 -29.14
CA GLU A 173 -20.86 17.41 -29.75
C GLU A 173 -19.45 17.74 -29.19
N PHE A 174 -19.07 17.26 -28.00
CA PHE A 174 -17.70 17.45 -27.49
C PHE A 174 -16.78 16.35 -28.00
N LYS A 175 -16.03 16.61 -29.07
CA LYS A 175 -15.11 15.63 -29.64
C LYS A 175 -13.93 15.34 -28.70
N LYS A 176 -13.53 14.06 -28.65
CA LYS A 176 -12.42 13.56 -27.84
C LYS A 176 -11.10 14.28 -28.14
N GLU A 177 -10.86 14.68 -29.39
CA GLU A 177 -9.66 15.42 -29.80
C GLU A 177 -9.52 16.75 -29.07
N TYR A 178 -10.61 17.47 -28.83
CA TYR A 178 -10.58 18.76 -28.13
C TYR A 178 -10.18 18.61 -26.66
N LEU A 179 -10.66 17.56 -26.02
CA LEU A 179 -10.23 17.22 -24.66
C LEU A 179 -8.72 16.94 -24.62
N ILE A 180 -8.20 16.20 -25.60
CA ILE A 180 -6.76 15.91 -25.70
C ILE A 180 -5.96 17.21 -25.83
N ASP A 181 -6.42 18.18 -26.64
CA ASP A 181 -5.70 19.45 -26.79
C ASP A 181 -5.77 20.32 -25.54
N LEU A 182 -6.92 20.37 -24.87
CA LEU A 182 -7.06 21.06 -23.59
C LEU A 182 -6.12 20.47 -22.55
N ILE A 183 -6.07 19.14 -22.44
CA ILE A 183 -5.15 18.43 -21.56
C ILE A 183 -3.70 18.79 -21.89
N LYS A 184 -3.31 18.79 -23.18
CA LYS A 184 -1.95 19.19 -23.61
C LYS A 184 -1.58 20.62 -23.21
N LYS A 185 -2.56 21.53 -23.07
CA LYS A 185 -2.33 22.91 -22.64
C LYS A 185 -2.16 23.09 -21.12
N GLY A 186 -2.37 22.05 -20.30
CA GLY A 186 -2.08 22.09 -18.84
C GLY A 186 -3.24 22.55 -17.94
N ASP A 187 -2.93 22.74 -16.63
CA ASP A 187 -3.80 23.18 -15.51
C ASP A 187 -4.85 22.17 -14.99
N PHE A 188 -4.75 20.91 -15.43
CA PHE A 188 -5.48 19.80 -14.84
C PHE A 188 -4.65 19.18 -13.71
N ILE A 189 -5.35 18.69 -12.69
CA ILE A 189 -4.82 17.71 -11.75
C ILE A 189 -5.56 16.38 -11.91
N PHE A 190 -4.81 15.33 -12.21
CA PHE A 190 -5.32 13.98 -12.35
C PHE A 190 -5.09 13.18 -11.08
N PHE A 191 -6.16 12.64 -10.51
CA PHE A 191 -6.15 11.69 -9.41
C PHE A 191 -6.38 10.29 -9.98
N PHE A 192 -5.33 9.47 -9.99
CA PHE A 192 -5.34 8.08 -10.40
C PHE A 192 -5.32 7.19 -9.16
N ASP A 193 -6.51 6.82 -8.69
CA ASP A 193 -6.69 6.13 -7.41
C ASP A 193 -6.69 4.60 -7.56
N GLY A 194 -5.96 3.90 -6.70
CA GLY A 194 -6.01 2.44 -6.57
C GLY A 194 -5.23 1.68 -7.64
N PHE A 195 -3.97 2.04 -7.89
CA PHE A 195 -3.13 1.32 -8.86
C PHE A 195 -2.95 -0.16 -8.49
N ASP A 196 -2.93 -0.51 -7.19
CA ASP A 196 -2.87 -1.90 -6.70
C ASP A 196 -4.17 -2.70 -6.87
N GLU A 197 -5.24 -2.03 -7.32
CA GLU A 197 -6.56 -2.62 -7.53
C GLU A 197 -6.84 -2.89 -9.02
N ILE A 198 -5.88 -2.62 -9.91
CA ILE A 198 -5.97 -3.00 -11.33
C ILE A 198 -5.92 -4.52 -11.43
N ALA A 199 -6.80 -5.10 -12.24
CA ALA A 199 -6.81 -6.53 -12.51
C ALA A 199 -5.48 -6.98 -13.15
N ASN A 200 -4.94 -8.13 -12.72
CA ASN A 200 -3.60 -8.57 -13.13
C ASN A 200 -3.45 -8.70 -14.66
N ASN A 201 -4.50 -9.10 -15.37
CA ASN A 201 -4.53 -9.21 -16.83
C ASN A 201 -4.58 -7.85 -17.56
N GLU A 202 -4.90 -6.77 -16.87
CA GLU A 202 -4.97 -5.40 -17.41
C GLU A 202 -3.77 -4.55 -16.98
N LEU A 203 -3.02 -4.97 -15.96
CA LEU A 203 -1.97 -4.20 -15.30
C LEU A 203 -0.91 -3.66 -16.27
N GLU A 204 -0.38 -4.50 -17.17
CA GLU A 204 0.63 -4.06 -18.14
C GLU A 204 0.08 -2.99 -19.11
N ARG A 205 -1.13 -3.20 -19.62
CA ARG A 205 -1.80 -2.28 -20.55
C ARG A 205 -2.06 -0.94 -19.86
N VAL A 206 -2.68 -0.96 -18.68
CA VAL A 206 -3.04 0.25 -17.93
C VAL A 206 -1.80 1.01 -17.49
N ASN A 207 -0.75 0.32 -17.04
CA ASN A 207 0.53 0.97 -16.69
C ASN A 207 1.15 1.69 -17.89
N LYS A 208 1.14 1.05 -19.07
CA LYS A 208 1.59 1.68 -20.31
C LYS A 208 0.73 2.90 -20.66
N GLU A 209 -0.58 2.79 -20.61
CA GLU A 209 -1.50 3.90 -20.90
C GLU A 209 -1.31 5.09 -19.95
N ILE A 210 -1.11 4.85 -18.65
CA ILE A 210 -0.83 5.92 -17.68
C ILE A 210 0.48 6.62 -18.03
N LYS A 211 1.55 5.88 -18.33
CA LYS A 211 2.85 6.45 -18.72
C LYS A 211 2.75 7.26 -20.00
N ASP A 212 2.09 6.71 -21.03
CA ASP A 212 1.86 7.38 -22.30
C ASP A 212 1.00 8.64 -22.11
N PHE A 213 -0.03 8.60 -21.26
CA PHE A 213 -0.86 9.76 -20.94
C PHE A 213 -0.05 10.87 -20.25
N ILE A 214 0.74 10.53 -19.24
CA ILE A 214 1.58 11.49 -18.50
C ILE A 214 2.63 12.12 -19.42
N ALA A 215 3.24 11.34 -20.31
CA ALA A 215 4.24 11.85 -21.26
C ALA A 215 3.66 12.85 -22.27
N ASN A 216 2.36 12.76 -22.57
CA ASN A 216 1.68 13.53 -23.62
C ASN A 216 0.74 14.64 -23.11
N SER A 217 0.74 14.92 -21.80
CA SER A 217 -0.26 15.79 -21.16
C SER A 217 0.30 17.15 -20.70
N GLY A 218 1.43 17.62 -21.21
CA GLY A 218 1.90 18.99 -20.96
C GLY A 218 2.11 19.33 -19.47
N ASN A 219 1.82 20.59 -19.09
CA ASN A 219 1.99 21.08 -17.71
C ASN A 219 0.77 20.75 -16.83
N ASN A 220 0.54 19.46 -16.60
CA ASN A 220 -0.50 18.95 -15.71
C ASN A 220 0.12 18.32 -14.46
N LYS A 221 -0.72 18.17 -13.44
CA LYS A 221 -0.35 17.56 -12.16
C LYS A 221 -0.97 16.19 -12.01
N PHE A 222 -0.28 15.31 -11.29
CA PHE A 222 -0.63 13.89 -11.19
C PHE A 222 -0.45 13.40 -9.77
N ILE A 223 -1.48 12.74 -9.26
CA ILE A 223 -1.43 11.97 -8.02
C ILE A 223 -1.81 10.54 -8.36
N ILE A 224 -0.89 9.60 -8.13
CA ILE A 224 -1.17 8.17 -8.20
C ILE A 224 -1.21 7.64 -6.77
N THR A 225 -2.24 6.85 -6.42
CA THR A 225 -2.27 6.13 -5.15
C THR A 225 -2.05 4.64 -5.37
N SER A 226 -1.25 4.02 -4.51
CA SER A 226 -1.02 2.57 -4.55
C SER A 226 -0.66 2.01 -3.18
N ARG A 227 -0.77 0.70 -3.03
CA ARG A 227 -0.05 -0.05 -1.99
C ARG A 227 1.37 -0.38 -2.47
N PRO A 228 2.30 -0.71 -1.56
CA PRO A 228 3.65 -1.10 -1.94
C PRO A 228 3.63 -2.35 -2.81
N ILE A 229 3.69 -2.16 -4.12
CA ILE A 229 3.79 -3.22 -5.12
C ILE A 229 4.88 -2.85 -6.12
N SER A 230 5.69 -3.84 -6.51
CA SER A 230 6.79 -3.66 -7.47
C SER A 230 6.37 -3.03 -8.82
N SER A 231 5.14 -3.26 -9.27
CA SER A 231 4.62 -2.75 -10.55
C SER A 231 4.30 -1.25 -10.52
N ALA A 232 4.10 -0.64 -9.34
CA ALA A 232 3.86 0.78 -9.15
C ALA A 232 5.17 1.59 -9.21
N ASN A 233 5.93 1.41 -10.29
CA ASN A 233 7.21 2.07 -10.50
C ASN A 233 7.11 3.20 -11.52
N PHE A 234 7.07 4.42 -11.01
CA PHE A 234 7.05 5.67 -11.76
C PHE A 234 8.31 6.50 -11.42
N PRO A 235 9.39 6.41 -12.23
CA PRO A 235 10.66 7.07 -11.90
C PRO A 235 10.58 8.59 -11.79
N ASP A 236 9.69 9.22 -12.56
CA ASP A 236 9.51 10.68 -12.59
C ASP A 236 8.59 11.21 -11.47
N PHE A 237 8.21 10.37 -10.51
CA PHE A 237 7.27 10.71 -9.44
C PHE A 237 8.01 10.81 -8.10
N ASN A 238 7.74 11.89 -7.37
CA ASN A 238 8.11 11.97 -5.96
C ASN A 238 7.24 11.00 -5.16
N LYS A 239 7.89 10.14 -4.38
CA LYS A 239 7.20 9.13 -3.57
C LYS A 239 6.88 9.73 -2.22
N PHE A 240 5.61 9.65 -1.85
CA PHE A 240 5.12 10.11 -0.55
C PHE A 240 4.40 8.97 0.18
N GLU A 241 4.47 9.03 1.50
CA GLU A 241 3.71 8.21 2.42
C GLU A 241 2.77 9.09 3.25
N ILE A 242 1.69 8.50 3.75
CA ILE A 242 0.82 9.14 4.72
C ILE A 242 1.40 8.83 6.09
N LYS A 243 1.88 9.86 6.79
CA LYS A 243 2.30 9.73 8.18
C LYS A 243 1.11 9.23 9.00
N GLY A 244 1.30 8.09 9.69
CA GLY A 244 0.31 7.52 10.59
C GLY A 244 -0.19 8.53 11.61
N LEU A 245 -1.46 8.41 12.00
CA LEU A 245 -2.09 9.34 12.94
C LEU A 245 -1.35 9.34 14.27
N GLU A 246 -1.12 10.54 14.80
CA GLU A 246 -0.71 10.72 16.18
C GLU A 246 -1.87 10.41 17.13
N ASN A 247 -1.59 10.05 18.38
CA ASN A 247 -2.62 9.68 19.35
C ASN A 247 -3.72 10.76 19.49
N GLU A 248 -3.35 12.04 19.50
CA GLU A 248 -4.31 13.14 19.56
C GLU A 248 -5.18 13.23 18.30
N GLN A 249 -4.61 12.97 17.13
CA GLN A 249 -5.34 12.90 15.86
C GLN A 249 -6.36 11.74 15.89
N ALA A 250 -5.95 10.56 16.36
CA ALA A 250 -6.83 9.41 16.54
C ALA A 250 -7.97 9.69 17.54
N PHE A 251 -7.67 10.33 18.68
CA PHE A 251 -8.68 10.71 19.67
C PHE A 251 -9.65 11.76 19.13
N ASN A 252 -9.17 12.72 18.34
CA ASN A 252 -10.03 13.68 17.66
C ASN A 252 -10.97 13.00 16.65
N LEU A 253 -10.50 11.98 15.93
CA LEU A 253 -11.34 11.20 15.04
C LEU A 253 -12.43 10.44 15.81
N ILE A 254 -12.07 9.81 16.93
CA ILE A 254 -13.03 9.18 17.87
C ILE A 254 -14.07 10.21 18.34
N LYS A 255 -13.64 11.42 18.69
CA LYS A 255 -14.52 12.51 19.12
C LYS A 255 -15.49 12.94 18.03
N LYS A 256 -15.05 13.00 16.76
CA LYS A 256 -15.94 13.27 15.62
C LYS A 256 -17.00 12.18 15.48
N PHE A 257 -16.60 10.90 15.52
CA PHE A 257 -17.55 9.78 15.49
C PHE A 257 -18.56 9.86 16.64
N ASP A 258 -18.10 10.14 17.85
CA ASP A 258 -18.96 10.27 19.02
C ASP A 258 -19.91 11.47 18.94
N GLY A 259 -19.41 12.60 18.43
CA GLY A 259 -20.20 13.79 18.18
C GLY A 259 -21.35 13.57 17.19
N ILE A 260 -21.17 12.68 16.21
CA ILE A 260 -22.19 12.34 15.21
C ILE A 260 -23.11 11.24 15.73
N THR A 261 -22.55 10.18 16.33
CA THR A 261 -23.34 9.04 16.81
C THR A 261 -24.12 9.34 18.08
N LYS A 262 -23.65 10.28 18.91
CA LYS A 262 -24.22 10.67 20.22
C LYS A 262 -24.20 9.54 21.26
N LEU A 263 -23.25 8.63 21.15
CA LEU A 263 -23.16 7.46 22.04
C LEU A 263 -22.37 7.72 23.33
N ASN A 264 -21.70 8.88 23.44
CA ASN A 264 -20.86 9.31 24.56
C ASN A 264 -19.75 8.30 24.90
N LEU A 265 -19.16 7.68 23.88
CA LEU A 265 -18.12 6.65 24.02
C LEU A 265 -16.71 7.22 24.16
N HIS A 266 -16.48 8.44 23.68
CA HIS A 266 -15.14 9.01 23.51
C HIS A 266 -14.28 8.88 24.77
N ASN A 267 -14.79 9.35 25.93
CA ASN A 267 -14.00 9.36 27.16
C ASN A 267 -13.64 7.95 27.63
N SER A 268 -14.62 7.03 27.62
CA SER A 268 -14.39 5.63 28.04
C SER A 268 -13.39 4.90 27.14
N LEU A 269 -13.51 5.07 25.81
CA LEU A 269 -12.61 4.46 24.84
C LEU A 269 -11.18 5.02 24.98
N VAL A 270 -11.04 6.35 25.05
CA VAL A 270 -9.73 7.00 25.19
C VAL A 270 -9.05 6.59 26.50
N ASN A 271 -9.79 6.50 27.60
CA ASN A 271 -9.24 6.05 28.88
C ASN A 271 -8.77 4.60 28.80
N SER A 272 -9.58 3.70 28.23
CA SER A 272 -9.21 2.28 28.05
C SER A 272 -7.92 2.13 27.22
N ILE A 273 -7.78 2.94 26.16
CA ILE A 273 -6.58 2.95 25.31
C ILE A 273 -5.36 3.43 26.11
N LYS A 274 -5.50 4.52 26.87
CA LYS A 274 -4.42 5.08 27.69
C LYS A 274 -3.97 4.11 28.79
N GLU A 275 -4.91 3.47 29.48
CA GLU A 275 -4.63 2.49 30.54
C GLU A 275 -3.89 1.26 30.00
N SER A 276 -4.13 0.90 28.74
CA SER A 276 -3.46 -0.22 28.08
C SER A 276 -2.03 0.07 27.61
N GLY A 277 -1.54 1.31 27.77
CA GLY A 277 -0.21 1.74 27.35
C GLY A 277 -0.01 1.88 25.83
N ASN A 278 1.25 1.88 25.38
CA ASN A 278 1.62 2.06 23.96
C ASN A 278 1.29 0.84 23.05
N ASN A 279 0.58 -0.16 23.57
CA ASN A 279 0.29 -1.41 22.86
C ASN A 279 -0.71 -1.24 21.70
N TYR A 280 -1.41 -0.11 21.63
CA TYR A 280 -2.43 0.16 20.60
C TYR A 280 -1.95 1.06 19.46
N ARG A 281 -0.66 1.42 19.45
CA ARG A 281 -0.10 2.34 18.45
C ARG A 281 -0.40 1.90 17.01
N GLU A 282 -0.26 0.61 16.70
CA GLU A 282 -0.56 0.03 15.38
C GLU A 282 -2.03 0.29 14.94
N PHE A 283 -2.97 0.26 15.89
CA PHE A 283 -4.39 0.55 15.63
C PHE A 283 -4.68 2.04 15.51
N LEU A 284 -3.98 2.88 16.28
CA LEU A 284 -4.22 4.32 16.30
C LEU A 284 -3.63 5.03 15.08
N GLU A 285 -2.50 4.54 14.55
CA GLU A 285 -1.85 5.13 13.38
C GLU A 285 -2.70 4.99 12.10
N ASN A 286 -3.63 4.03 12.06
CA ASN A 286 -4.48 3.74 10.91
C ASN A 286 -5.90 4.32 11.06
N PRO A 287 -6.32 5.32 10.25
CA PRO A 287 -7.65 5.92 10.32
C PRO A 287 -8.81 4.91 10.24
N LEU A 288 -8.67 3.87 9.39
CA LEU A 288 -9.68 2.81 9.30
C LEU A 288 -9.79 2.04 10.62
N TYR A 289 -8.65 1.69 11.23
CA TYR A 289 -8.64 0.95 12.48
C TYR A 289 -9.25 1.76 13.61
N VAL A 290 -8.98 3.06 13.69
CA VAL A 290 -9.64 3.97 14.64
C VAL A 290 -11.16 3.97 14.47
N SER A 291 -11.67 4.03 13.24
CA SER A 291 -13.12 4.01 12.97
C SER A 291 -13.79 2.70 13.41
N LEU A 292 -13.11 1.58 13.18
CA LEU A 292 -13.60 0.25 13.52
C LEU A 292 -13.45 -0.07 15.01
N LEU A 293 -12.42 0.47 15.66
CA LEU A 293 -12.27 0.41 17.11
C LEU A 293 -13.41 1.14 17.80
N TYR A 294 -13.79 2.32 17.29
CA TYR A 294 -14.97 3.04 17.75
C TYR A 294 -16.25 2.19 17.64
N LEU A 295 -16.45 1.54 16.47
CA LEU A 295 -17.61 0.68 16.21
C LEU A 295 -17.66 -0.54 17.15
N THR A 296 -16.53 -1.22 17.37
CA THR A 296 -16.48 -2.45 18.18
C THR A 296 -16.59 -2.16 19.67
N TYR A 297 -15.99 -1.06 20.14
CA TYR A 297 -16.04 -0.65 21.53
C TYR A 297 -17.46 -0.29 22.01
N LYS A 298 -18.34 0.15 21.10
CA LYS A 298 -19.79 0.30 21.35
C LYS A 298 -20.41 -0.95 21.99
N ARG A 299 -19.97 -2.14 21.58
CA ARG A 299 -20.57 -3.43 21.95
C ARG A 299 -19.85 -4.13 23.10
N LYS A 300 -18.54 -4.35 22.97
CA LYS A 300 -17.78 -5.20 23.92
C LYS A 300 -17.15 -4.41 25.07
N LYS A 301 -16.93 -3.10 24.91
CA LYS A 301 -16.11 -2.29 25.86
C LYS A 301 -14.70 -2.83 26.11
N GLU A 302 -14.25 -3.74 25.25
CA GLU A 302 -12.94 -4.37 25.31
C GLU A 302 -12.15 -3.96 24.07
N LEU A 303 -10.84 -3.85 24.24
CA LEU A 303 -9.92 -3.54 23.15
C LEU A 303 -9.34 -4.84 22.57
N PRO A 304 -9.15 -4.94 21.25
CA PRO A 304 -8.63 -6.15 20.61
C PRO A 304 -7.13 -6.33 20.86
N VAL A 305 -6.70 -7.57 21.08
CA VAL A 305 -5.28 -7.87 21.38
C VAL A 305 -4.42 -7.91 20.12
N ASN A 306 -4.98 -8.29 18.97
CA ASN A 306 -4.27 -8.36 17.68
C ASN A 306 -5.22 -8.10 16.48
N GLN A 307 -4.68 -8.11 15.24
CA GLN A 307 -5.46 -7.77 14.05
C GLN A 307 -6.56 -8.80 13.75
N SER A 308 -6.28 -10.10 13.93
CA SER A 308 -7.28 -11.15 13.73
C SER A 308 -8.47 -10.98 14.67
N GLU A 309 -8.21 -10.77 15.96
CA GLU A 309 -9.26 -10.55 16.96
C GLU A 309 -10.04 -9.27 16.64
N PHE A 310 -9.35 -8.21 16.24
CA PHE A 310 -9.98 -6.97 15.82
C PHE A 310 -10.99 -7.19 14.68
N TYR A 311 -10.61 -7.85 13.58
CA TYR A 311 -11.55 -8.12 12.49
C TYR A 311 -12.68 -9.06 12.89
N LYS A 312 -12.43 -10.03 13.76
CA LYS A 312 -13.47 -10.88 14.36
C LYS A 312 -14.48 -10.05 15.13
N GLN A 313 -14.01 -9.15 16.01
CA GLN A 313 -14.87 -8.28 16.80
C GLN A 313 -15.71 -7.35 15.92
N VAL A 314 -15.13 -6.83 14.83
CA VAL A 314 -15.86 -6.01 13.85
C VAL A 314 -16.92 -6.84 13.15
N TYR A 315 -16.57 -8.00 12.61
CA TYR A 315 -17.53 -8.88 11.93
C TYR A 315 -18.72 -9.23 12.83
N GLU A 316 -18.43 -9.66 14.06
CA GLU A 316 -19.47 -9.94 15.05
C GLU A 316 -20.31 -8.69 15.36
N ALA A 317 -19.69 -7.52 15.52
CA ALA A 317 -20.42 -6.27 15.75
C ALA A 317 -21.38 -5.99 14.58
N LEU A 318 -20.89 -6.11 13.34
CA LEU A 318 -21.70 -5.92 12.13
C LEU A 318 -22.85 -6.92 12.05
N TYR A 319 -22.62 -8.16 12.50
CA TYR A 319 -23.60 -9.23 12.49
C TYR A 319 -24.73 -9.00 13.50
N PHE A 320 -24.41 -8.60 14.73
CA PHE A 320 -25.39 -8.42 15.81
C PHE A 320 -26.01 -7.03 15.90
N GLU A 321 -25.54 -6.05 15.12
CA GLU A 321 -25.93 -4.64 15.29
C GLU A 321 -27.46 -4.38 15.22
N HIS A 322 -28.18 -5.11 14.35
CA HIS A 322 -29.64 -4.95 14.21
C HIS A 322 -30.43 -5.50 15.40
N ASP A 323 -29.86 -6.41 16.19
CA ASP A 323 -30.54 -7.02 17.35
C ASP A 323 -30.61 -6.07 18.56
N LEU A 324 -29.81 -5.00 18.57
CA LEU A 324 -29.75 -4.03 19.68
C LEU A 324 -30.69 -2.84 19.50
N THR A 325 -31.32 -2.68 18.33
CA THR A 325 -32.05 -1.45 17.95
C THR A 325 -33.57 -1.53 18.15
N LYS A 326 -34.10 -2.64 18.67
CA LYS A 326 -35.53 -2.76 19.01
C LYS A 326 -35.69 -3.47 20.35
N ASP A 327 -36.50 -2.87 21.22
CA ASP A 327 -36.81 -3.30 22.57
C ASP A 327 -36.95 -4.84 22.72
N GLY A 328 -35.87 -5.46 23.19
CA GLY A 328 -35.81 -6.71 23.95
C GLY A 328 -36.40 -8.01 23.38
N SER A 329 -37.02 -8.05 22.20
CA SER A 329 -37.90 -9.19 21.86
C SER A 329 -37.80 -9.77 20.44
N TYR A 330 -37.04 -9.16 19.52
CA TYR A 330 -36.89 -9.69 18.16
C TYR A 330 -35.43 -9.72 17.72
N LYS A 331 -34.79 -10.89 17.85
CA LYS A 331 -33.59 -11.21 17.05
C LYS A 331 -34.02 -11.22 15.59
N ARG A 332 -33.49 -10.31 14.77
CA ARG A 332 -33.73 -10.40 13.32
C ARG A 332 -32.92 -11.58 12.81
N VAL A 333 -33.61 -12.67 12.48
CA VAL A 333 -33.01 -13.75 11.70
C VAL A 333 -32.50 -13.15 10.39
N LYS A 334 -31.26 -13.47 10.02
CA LYS A 334 -30.69 -13.08 8.72
C LYS A 334 -31.58 -13.62 7.60
N ASP A 335 -31.67 -12.90 6.49
CA ASP A 335 -32.58 -13.30 5.41
C ASP A 335 -32.17 -14.68 4.84
N SER A 336 -30.88 -15.01 4.86
CA SER A 336 -30.35 -16.34 4.49
C SER A 336 -30.53 -17.41 5.58
N GLY A 337 -30.91 -17.03 6.80
CA GLY A 337 -30.96 -17.92 7.96
C GLY A 337 -29.61 -18.44 8.43
N LEU A 338 -28.49 -17.94 7.88
CA LEU A 338 -27.15 -18.35 8.33
C LEU A 338 -26.84 -17.80 9.72
N SER A 339 -26.25 -18.64 10.57
CA SER A 339 -25.61 -18.26 11.81
C SER A 339 -24.29 -17.50 11.56
N LEU A 340 -23.74 -16.90 12.62
CA LEU A 340 -22.44 -16.21 12.58
C LEU A 340 -21.34 -17.11 11.99
N ASP A 341 -21.23 -18.37 12.44
CA ASP A 341 -20.18 -19.26 11.97
C ASP A 341 -20.42 -19.78 10.56
N GLU A 342 -21.69 -20.02 10.17
CA GLU A 342 -22.03 -20.40 8.81
C GLU A 342 -21.73 -19.28 7.80
N LEU A 343 -22.11 -18.04 8.14
CA LEU A 343 -21.82 -16.89 7.30
C LEU A 343 -20.31 -16.61 7.26
N SER A 344 -19.58 -16.79 8.35
CA SER A 344 -18.11 -16.67 8.36
C SER A 344 -17.45 -17.72 7.46
N ARG A 345 -17.95 -18.97 7.45
CA ARG A 345 -17.48 -20.03 6.54
C ARG A 345 -17.76 -19.68 5.07
N PHE A 346 -18.96 -19.19 4.77
CA PHE A 346 -19.29 -18.68 3.44
C PHE A 346 -18.32 -17.57 3.02
N LEU A 347 -18.17 -16.54 3.86
CA LEU A 347 -17.33 -15.38 3.61
C LEU A 347 -15.87 -15.77 3.43
N GLY A 348 -15.37 -16.74 4.19
CA GLY A 348 -14.02 -17.27 4.04
C GLY A 348 -13.76 -17.79 2.63
N ARG A 349 -14.65 -18.65 2.13
CA ARG A 349 -14.52 -19.22 0.78
C ARG A 349 -14.72 -18.14 -0.29
N PHE A 350 -15.75 -17.33 -0.15
CA PHE A 350 -16.06 -16.23 -1.07
C PHE A 350 -14.87 -15.27 -1.20
N ALA A 351 -14.33 -14.82 -0.06
CA ALA A 351 -13.20 -13.91 0.00
C ALA A 351 -11.93 -14.52 -0.58
N PHE A 352 -11.66 -15.80 -0.31
CA PHE A 352 -10.48 -16.47 -0.87
C PHE A 352 -10.53 -16.52 -2.40
N VAL A 353 -11.71 -16.82 -2.99
CA VAL A 353 -11.88 -16.77 -4.45
C VAL A 353 -11.69 -15.35 -4.99
N CYS A 354 -12.21 -14.33 -4.30
CA CYS A 354 -12.02 -12.94 -4.68
C CYS A 354 -10.53 -12.54 -4.63
N LEU A 355 -9.82 -12.92 -3.57
CA LEU A 355 -8.40 -12.61 -3.39
C LEU A 355 -7.55 -13.26 -4.48
N LEU A 356 -7.77 -14.54 -4.80
CA LEU A 356 -7.05 -15.25 -5.86
C LEU A 356 -7.26 -14.64 -7.25
N LYS A 357 -8.46 -14.10 -7.50
CA LYS A 357 -8.82 -13.48 -8.79
C LYS A 357 -8.64 -11.96 -8.81
N ASN A 358 -8.14 -11.37 -7.72
CA ASN A 358 -8.08 -9.92 -7.47
C ASN A 358 -9.42 -9.20 -7.77
N LEU A 359 -10.55 -9.82 -7.40
CA LEU A 359 -11.90 -9.28 -7.62
C LEU A 359 -12.33 -8.41 -6.44
N ASN A 360 -12.38 -7.09 -6.66
CA ASN A 360 -12.78 -6.13 -5.64
C ASN A 360 -14.14 -5.45 -5.91
N ASP A 361 -14.63 -5.51 -7.14
CA ASP A 361 -15.86 -4.87 -7.60
C ASP A 361 -16.68 -5.81 -8.48
N PHE A 362 -18.00 -5.69 -8.36
CA PHE A 362 -18.95 -6.61 -8.97
C PHE A 362 -20.14 -5.83 -9.49
N ASN A 363 -20.55 -6.05 -10.73
CA ASN A 363 -21.94 -5.72 -11.06
C ASN A 363 -22.88 -6.69 -10.31
N TYR A 364 -24.17 -6.36 -10.25
CA TYR A 364 -25.16 -7.17 -9.54
C TYR A 364 -25.13 -8.66 -9.96
N GLN A 365 -25.09 -8.93 -11.27
CA GLN A 365 -25.15 -10.28 -11.80
C GLN A 365 -23.88 -11.09 -11.50
N GLN A 366 -22.71 -10.46 -11.60
CA GLN A 366 -21.42 -11.04 -11.21
C GLN A 366 -21.40 -11.41 -9.73
N LEU A 367 -21.88 -10.52 -8.86
CA LEU A 367 -21.92 -10.76 -7.42
C LEU A 367 -22.87 -11.92 -7.10
N ILE A 368 -24.08 -11.90 -7.64
CA ILE A 368 -25.08 -12.96 -7.44
C ILE A 368 -24.57 -14.32 -7.95
N ASN A 369 -23.94 -14.35 -9.14
CA ASN A 369 -23.38 -15.58 -9.68
C ASN A 369 -22.27 -16.13 -8.79
N LEU A 370 -21.36 -15.26 -8.32
CA LEU A 370 -20.28 -15.68 -7.42
C LEU A 370 -20.80 -16.14 -6.06
N ILE A 371 -21.84 -15.49 -5.54
CA ILE A 371 -22.55 -15.93 -4.32
C ILE A 371 -23.14 -17.32 -4.55
N SER A 372 -23.89 -17.51 -5.64
CA SER A 372 -24.50 -18.79 -6.02
C SER A 372 -23.46 -19.91 -6.12
N ASP A 373 -22.38 -19.68 -6.87
CA ASP A 373 -21.28 -20.63 -7.02
C ASP A 373 -20.64 -20.99 -5.68
N THR A 374 -20.53 -20.02 -4.77
CA THR A 374 -19.94 -20.25 -3.45
C THR A 374 -20.89 -21.01 -2.54
N VAL A 375 -22.20 -20.70 -2.56
CA VAL A 375 -23.24 -21.43 -1.82
C VAL A 375 -23.25 -22.90 -2.24
N ASN A 376 -23.30 -23.16 -3.56
CA ASN A 376 -23.35 -24.51 -4.13
C ASN A 376 -22.16 -25.37 -3.70
N LYS A 377 -20.99 -24.75 -3.49
CA LYS A 377 -19.80 -25.48 -3.06
C LYS A 377 -19.67 -25.59 -1.54
N SER A 378 -20.38 -24.78 -0.76
CA SER A 378 -20.23 -24.67 0.69
C SER A 378 -21.03 -25.72 1.48
N ASN A 379 -21.78 -26.59 0.80
CA ASN A 379 -22.50 -27.74 1.36
C ASN A 379 -23.28 -27.39 2.65
N PHE A 380 -24.10 -26.35 2.60
CA PHE A 380 -24.95 -26.00 3.74
C PHE A 380 -26.04 -27.06 3.95
N ASN A 381 -26.40 -27.31 5.22
CA ASN A 381 -27.48 -28.23 5.59
C ASN A 381 -28.90 -27.69 5.29
N LYS A 382 -28.99 -26.57 4.56
CA LYS A 382 -30.22 -25.85 4.22
C LYS A 382 -30.07 -25.21 2.85
N ASP A 383 -31.18 -25.10 2.15
CA ASP A 383 -31.24 -24.40 0.88
C ASP A 383 -31.13 -22.89 1.12
N ILE A 384 -30.06 -22.29 0.61
CA ILE A 384 -29.82 -20.86 0.72
C ILE A 384 -30.07 -20.23 -0.63
N GLU A 385 -31.06 -19.33 -0.70
CA GLU A 385 -31.27 -18.52 -1.88
C GLU A 385 -30.15 -17.46 -2.01
N PRO A 386 -29.41 -17.39 -3.14
CA PRO A 386 -28.32 -16.43 -3.29
C PRO A 386 -28.73 -14.97 -3.09
N ARG A 387 -29.98 -14.62 -3.38
CA ARG A 387 -30.52 -13.27 -3.21
C ARG A 387 -30.69 -12.86 -1.75
N THR A 388 -31.05 -13.80 -0.87
CA THR A 388 -31.17 -13.52 0.56
C THR A 388 -29.79 -13.29 1.17
N LEU A 389 -28.80 -14.07 0.74
CA LEU A 389 -27.41 -13.87 1.16
C LEU A 389 -26.82 -12.57 0.61
N PHE A 390 -27.12 -12.20 -0.63
CA PHE A 390 -26.76 -10.88 -1.17
C PHE A 390 -27.31 -9.75 -0.29
N LYS A 391 -28.60 -9.83 0.07
CA LYS A 391 -29.24 -8.84 0.95
C LYS A 391 -28.60 -8.81 2.33
N ASP A 392 -28.24 -9.96 2.89
CA ASP A 392 -27.49 -10.02 4.14
C ASP A 392 -26.15 -9.29 4.02
N LEU A 393 -25.39 -9.52 2.95
CA LEU A 393 -24.06 -8.94 2.76
C LEU A 393 -24.07 -7.44 2.47
N THR A 394 -25.18 -6.89 1.97
CA THR A 394 -25.32 -5.45 1.64
C THR A 394 -26.09 -4.66 2.68
N GLU A 395 -27.01 -5.28 3.43
CA GLU A 395 -27.93 -4.59 4.34
C GLU A 395 -27.84 -5.09 5.80
N ASN A 396 -27.90 -6.41 6.01
CA ASN A 396 -27.99 -6.95 7.38
C ASN A 396 -26.63 -7.13 8.07
N VAL A 397 -25.58 -7.32 7.29
CA VAL A 397 -24.16 -7.44 7.64
C VAL A 397 -23.36 -6.76 6.51
N PRO A 398 -23.46 -5.42 6.36
CA PRO A 398 -22.94 -4.62 5.25
C PRO A 398 -21.41 -4.68 5.14
N LEU A 399 -20.92 -5.80 4.64
CA LEU A 399 -19.54 -6.03 4.22
C LEU A 399 -19.37 -5.60 2.76
N PHE A 400 -20.48 -5.40 2.04
CA PHE A 400 -20.52 -4.86 0.69
C PHE A 400 -21.29 -3.55 0.66
N VAL A 401 -20.79 -2.61 -0.13
CA VAL A 401 -21.43 -1.31 -0.36
C VAL A 401 -21.67 -1.12 -1.85
N ARG A 402 -22.81 -0.52 -2.18
CA ARG A 402 -23.12 -0.14 -3.56
C ARG A 402 -22.42 1.18 -3.90
N VAL A 403 -21.71 1.21 -5.02
CA VAL A 403 -21.09 2.41 -5.59
C VAL A 403 -21.54 2.56 -7.04
N GLY A 404 -22.43 3.53 -7.27
CA GLY A 404 -23.11 3.65 -8.56
C GLY A 404 -23.96 2.42 -8.87
N ASN A 405 -23.63 1.73 -9.96
CA ASN A 405 -24.31 0.49 -10.39
C ASN A 405 -23.59 -0.80 -9.94
N ASP A 406 -22.41 -0.66 -9.36
CA ASP A 406 -21.59 -1.78 -8.93
C ASP A 406 -21.60 -1.92 -7.40
N TYR A 407 -21.13 -3.07 -6.92
CA TYR A 407 -20.98 -3.45 -5.52
C TYR A 407 -19.51 -3.72 -5.24
N LYS A 408 -19.05 -3.35 -4.05
CA LYS A 408 -17.67 -3.57 -3.65
C LYS A 408 -17.58 -3.98 -2.19
N TRP A 409 -16.51 -4.67 -1.84
CA TRP A 409 -16.14 -4.83 -0.44
C TRP A 409 -16.05 -3.46 0.22
N ILE A 410 -16.58 -3.34 1.43
CA ILE A 410 -16.49 -2.10 2.21
C ILE A 410 -15.03 -1.72 2.45
N HIS A 411 -14.15 -2.73 2.60
CA HIS A 411 -12.70 -2.58 2.53
C HIS A 411 -12.01 -3.91 2.17
N LYS A 412 -10.96 -3.88 1.34
CA LYS A 412 -10.17 -5.06 0.90
C LYS A 412 -9.60 -5.87 2.08
N SER A 413 -9.39 -5.26 3.24
CA SER A 413 -8.90 -6.00 4.42
C SER A 413 -9.89 -7.00 4.99
N PHE A 414 -11.20 -6.84 4.80
CA PHE A 414 -12.16 -7.89 5.19
C PHE A 414 -12.01 -9.12 4.31
N MET A 415 -11.81 -8.91 2.99
CA MET A 415 -11.48 -9.99 2.08
C MET A 415 -10.19 -10.71 2.52
N GLU A 416 -9.15 -9.97 2.88
CA GLU A 416 -7.88 -10.54 3.38
C GLU A 416 -8.07 -11.30 4.71
N TYR A 417 -8.84 -10.76 5.65
CA TYR A 417 -9.18 -11.43 6.92
C TYR A 417 -9.94 -12.75 6.70
N PHE A 418 -11.05 -12.73 5.96
CA PHE A 418 -11.84 -13.93 5.71
C PHE A 418 -11.05 -14.97 4.91
N SER A 419 -10.21 -14.55 3.97
CA SER A 419 -9.29 -15.45 3.27
C SER A 419 -8.31 -16.12 4.24
N SER A 420 -7.77 -15.38 5.22
CA SER A 420 -6.87 -15.92 6.24
C SER A 420 -7.55 -17.01 7.08
N ILE A 421 -8.80 -16.76 7.48
CA ILE A 421 -9.64 -17.75 8.19
C ILE A 421 -9.84 -19.00 7.32
N HIS A 422 -10.20 -18.83 6.05
CA HIS A 422 -10.40 -19.95 5.13
C HIS A 422 -9.14 -20.81 4.98
N ILE A 423 -7.98 -20.18 4.78
CA ILE A 423 -6.70 -20.90 4.67
C ILE A 423 -6.40 -21.63 5.97
N SER A 424 -6.62 -21.03 7.14
CA SER A 424 -6.29 -21.67 8.44
C SER A 424 -7.07 -22.97 8.70
N LEU A 425 -8.29 -23.04 8.17
CA LEU A 425 -9.20 -24.18 8.30
C LEU A 425 -9.08 -25.19 7.14
N ASN A 426 -8.28 -24.88 6.12
CA ASN A 426 -8.14 -25.75 4.95
C ASN A 426 -7.16 -26.89 5.24
N GLU A 427 -7.50 -28.11 4.81
CA GLU A 427 -6.64 -29.29 4.96
C GLU A 427 -5.30 -29.10 4.21
N ASN A 428 -5.32 -28.46 3.04
CA ASN A 428 -4.15 -28.22 2.20
C ASN A 428 -3.48 -26.86 2.49
N LYS A 429 -3.65 -26.31 3.69
CA LYS A 429 -3.13 -24.98 4.04
C LYS A 429 -1.65 -24.79 3.78
N THR A 430 -0.82 -25.79 4.09
CA THR A 430 0.62 -25.75 3.84
C THR A 430 0.94 -25.62 2.35
N GLU A 431 0.20 -26.31 1.48
CA GLU A 431 0.37 -26.22 0.03
C GLU A 431 -0.04 -24.83 -0.48
N ILE A 432 -1.19 -24.33 -0.03
CA ILE A 432 -1.69 -22.99 -0.37
C ILE A 432 -0.66 -21.92 0.02
N LEU A 433 -0.14 -21.97 1.25
CA LEU A 433 0.88 -21.02 1.71
C LEU A 433 2.18 -21.13 0.91
N ASN A 434 2.60 -22.33 0.52
CA ASN A 434 3.77 -22.51 -0.35
C ASN A 434 3.54 -21.94 -1.76
N HIS A 435 2.35 -22.07 -2.33
CA HIS A 435 1.98 -21.41 -3.58
C HIS A 435 2.06 -19.88 -3.47
N ILE A 436 1.54 -19.30 -2.38
CA ILE A 436 1.62 -17.87 -2.11
C ILE A 436 3.07 -17.42 -1.94
N LYS A 437 3.86 -18.17 -1.16
CA LYS A 437 5.28 -17.93 -0.93
C LYS A 437 6.10 -17.87 -2.23
N ASN A 438 5.78 -18.72 -3.19
CA ASN A 438 6.47 -18.80 -4.48
C ASN A 438 5.88 -17.85 -5.54
N SER A 439 4.85 -17.06 -5.20
CA SER A 439 4.24 -16.09 -6.11
C SER A 439 5.18 -14.91 -6.36
N LYS A 440 5.25 -14.46 -7.62
CA LYS A 440 5.93 -13.20 -7.99
C LYS A 440 5.26 -11.96 -7.39
N GLU A 441 4.00 -12.11 -6.97
CA GLU A 441 3.16 -11.05 -6.41
C GLU A 441 2.94 -11.22 -4.90
N ILE A 442 3.92 -11.79 -4.17
CA ILE A 442 3.77 -12.07 -2.74
C ILE A 442 3.40 -10.83 -1.91
N GLU A 443 3.84 -9.65 -2.33
CA GLU A 443 3.52 -8.35 -1.70
C GLU A 443 2.01 -8.07 -1.68
N ASN A 444 1.25 -8.56 -2.67
CA ASN A 444 -0.20 -8.43 -2.72
C ASN A 444 -0.91 -9.15 -1.55
N TYR A 445 -0.21 -10.09 -0.91
CA TYR A 445 -0.71 -10.87 0.21
C TYR A 445 -0.19 -10.36 1.57
N GLU A 446 0.50 -9.20 1.62
CA GLU A 446 1.15 -8.70 2.86
C GLU A 446 0.20 -8.65 4.05
N ASN A 447 -0.94 -7.97 3.90
CA ASN A 447 -1.91 -7.82 4.99
C ASN A 447 -2.60 -9.15 5.35
N MET A 448 -2.90 -9.99 4.35
CA MET A 448 -3.48 -11.32 4.56
C MET A 448 -2.52 -12.19 5.40
N LEU A 449 -1.24 -12.24 5.03
CA LEU A 449 -0.23 -13.02 5.75
C LEU A 449 0.03 -12.46 7.15
N ASN A 450 -0.02 -11.14 7.32
CA ASN A 450 0.07 -10.51 8.64
C ASN A 450 -1.10 -10.90 9.56
N ILE A 451 -2.32 -11.00 9.03
CA ILE A 451 -3.49 -11.49 9.77
C ILE A 451 -3.39 -13.01 10.00
N TYR A 452 -2.97 -13.78 9.00
CA TYR A 452 -2.81 -15.23 9.09
C TYR A 452 -1.83 -15.63 10.20
N ALA A 453 -0.73 -14.88 10.37
CA ALA A 453 0.23 -15.10 11.45
C ALA A 453 -0.37 -14.93 12.87
N ASP A 454 -1.47 -14.19 13.02
CA ASP A 454 -2.23 -14.12 14.28
C ASP A 454 -3.17 -15.33 14.47
N ILE A 455 -3.62 -15.96 13.37
CA ILE A 455 -4.59 -17.05 13.39
C ILE A 455 -3.90 -18.41 13.56
N ASP A 456 -2.89 -18.70 12.73
CA ASP A 456 -2.20 -19.98 12.68
C ASP A 456 -0.68 -19.75 12.62
N LYS A 457 -0.15 -19.31 13.77
CA LYS A 457 1.27 -18.97 13.92
C LYS A 457 2.18 -20.17 13.62
N ASP A 458 1.79 -21.38 13.99
CA ASP A 458 2.64 -22.55 13.82
C ASP A 458 2.83 -22.89 12.33
N ASN A 459 1.76 -22.86 11.51
CA ASN A 459 1.91 -23.06 10.06
C ASN A 459 2.60 -21.88 9.37
N PHE A 460 2.35 -20.65 9.84
CA PHE A 460 3.09 -19.48 9.35
C PHE A 460 4.60 -19.64 9.62
N ASP A 461 4.96 -20.02 10.85
CA ASP A 461 6.35 -20.23 11.26
C ASP A 461 6.99 -21.34 10.45
N LYS A 462 6.29 -22.45 10.24
CA LYS A 462 6.75 -23.56 9.40
C LYS A 462 7.05 -23.15 7.96
N VAL A 463 6.12 -22.44 7.30
CA VAL A 463 6.24 -22.16 5.86
C VAL A 463 7.14 -20.95 5.57
N PHE A 464 7.10 -19.94 6.44
CA PHE A 464 7.77 -18.67 6.23
C PHE A 464 9.00 -18.47 7.13
N ILE A 465 8.85 -18.58 8.45
CA ILE A 465 9.94 -18.25 9.39
C ILE A 465 11.04 -19.31 9.40
N SER A 466 10.71 -20.60 9.42
CA SER A 466 11.69 -21.68 9.48
C SER A 466 12.62 -21.68 8.26
N PRO A 467 12.12 -21.58 7.01
CA PRO A 467 12.98 -21.42 5.83
C PRO A 467 13.82 -20.14 5.88
N PHE A 468 13.24 -19.04 6.35
CA PHE A 468 13.95 -17.77 6.52
C PHE A 468 15.12 -17.89 7.53
N LEU A 469 14.89 -18.47 8.72
CA LEU A 469 15.91 -18.67 9.75
C LEU A 469 16.92 -19.77 9.37
N SER A 470 16.50 -20.82 8.68
CA SER A 470 17.41 -21.87 8.20
C SER A 470 18.39 -21.32 7.16
N HIS A 471 17.88 -20.51 6.23
CA HIS A 471 18.74 -19.77 5.29
C HIS A 471 19.64 -18.80 6.06
N TYR A 472 19.13 -18.21 7.15
CA TYR A 472 19.92 -17.34 8.03
C TYR A 472 21.16 -18.00 8.60
N ILE A 473 20.95 -19.06 9.35
CA ILE A 473 22.00 -19.72 10.10
C ILE A 473 23.01 -20.37 9.15
N LYS A 474 22.52 -21.00 8.06
CA LYS A 474 23.42 -21.58 7.06
C LYS A 474 24.33 -20.53 6.42
N TYR A 475 23.83 -19.32 6.18
CA TYR A 475 24.65 -18.24 5.65
C TYR A 475 25.71 -17.79 6.67
N THR A 476 25.34 -17.60 7.94
CA THR A 476 26.31 -17.16 8.98
C THR A 476 27.41 -18.18 9.23
N GLU A 477 27.09 -19.47 9.23
CA GLU A 477 28.06 -20.57 9.40
C GLU A 477 29.11 -20.65 8.28
N ASN A 478 28.70 -20.44 7.02
CA ASN A 478 29.62 -20.52 5.88
C ASN A 478 30.60 -19.32 5.83
N VAL A 479 30.16 -18.15 6.26
CA VAL A 479 30.95 -16.90 6.24
C VAL A 479 32.03 -16.88 7.34
N LEU A 480 31.79 -17.54 8.48
CA LEU A 480 32.73 -17.58 9.62
C LEU A 480 34.03 -18.37 9.33
N ASN A 481 34.06 -19.20 8.28
CA ASN A 481 35.20 -20.05 7.93
C ASN A 481 36.26 -19.35 7.05
N ASP A 482 36.02 -18.14 6.55
CA ASP A 482 36.98 -17.38 5.73
C ASP A 482 37.69 -16.30 6.58
N PHE A 483 38.99 -16.45 6.80
CA PHE A 483 39.79 -15.64 7.75
C PHE A 483 39.86 -14.13 7.39
N ILE A 484 39.70 -13.78 6.11
CA ILE A 484 39.73 -12.39 5.60
C ILE A 484 38.42 -11.64 5.93
N LEU A 485 37.33 -12.36 6.21
CA LEU A 485 35.98 -11.81 6.39
C LEU A 485 35.62 -11.52 7.85
N GLN A 486 36.36 -12.05 8.82
CA GLN A 486 36.04 -11.91 10.25
C GLN A 486 36.05 -10.45 10.75
N ASP A 487 36.91 -9.58 10.21
CA ASP A 487 36.99 -8.16 10.61
C ASP A 487 36.02 -7.26 9.82
N LEU A 488 35.71 -7.62 8.57
CA LEU A 488 34.75 -6.92 7.70
C LEU A 488 33.29 -7.21 8.11
N ASP A 489 33.00 -8.42 8.59
CA ASP A 489 31.64 -8.83 8.94
C ASP A 489 31.17 -8.35 10.30
N ARG A 490 32.05 -8.15 11.30
CA ARG A 490 31.64 -7.59 12.59
C ARG A 490 31.08 -6.16 12.49
N ALA A 491 31.52 -5.40 11.50
CA ALA A 491 31.04 -4.02 11.26
C ALA A 491 29.75 -3.95 10.40
N ILE A 492 29.46 -4.99 9.60
CA ILE A 492 28.45 -4.95 8.51
C ILE A 492 27.34 -6.01 8.71
N PHE A 493 27.45 -6.86 9.74
CA PHE A 493 26.57 -8.00 10.01
C PHE A 493 25.06 -7.70 9.97
N GLY A 494 24.64 -6.50 10.40
CA GLY A 494 23.22 -6.10 10.35
C GLY A 494 22.68 -5.84 8.94
N GLN A 495 23.54 -5.75 7.92
CA GLN A 495 23.20 -5.27 6.58
C GLN A 495 23.28 -6.33 5.47
N LYS A 496 24.07 -7.40 5.64
CA LYS A 496 24.25 -8.44 4.61
C LYS A 496 23.16 -9.51 4.60
N PHE A 497 22.36 -9.61 5.66
CA PHE A 497 21.42 -10.73 5.80
C PHE A 497 20.19 -10.67 4.88
N PHE A 498 19.82 -9.50 4.38
CA PHE A 498 18.48 -9.29 3.81
C PHE A 498 18.24 -9.86 2.41
N PHE A 499 19.15 -10.67 1.89
CA PHE A 499 19.20 -10.98 0.47
C PHE A 499 19.50 -12.47 0.30
N THR A 500 18.48 -13.32 0.20
CA THR A 500 18.21 -14.10 -1.04
C THR A 500 17.15 -15.18 -1.17
N ARG A 501 16.49 -15.16 -2.35
CA ARG A 501 16.52 -16.17 -3.43
C ARG A 501 16.06 -15.63 -4.81
N LEU A 502 16.67 -16.07 -5.92
CA LEU A 502 16.00 -16.25 -7.24
C LEU A 502 16.70 -17.35 -8.09
N PRO A 503 16.00 -18.03 -9.04
CA PRO A 503 16.45 -19.26 -9.72
C PRO A 503 17.47 -19.06 -10.87
N LYS A 504 18.20 -20.15 -11.17
CA LYS A 504 19.29 -20.30 -12.16
C LYS A 504 19.00 -19.88 -13.62
N GLU A 505 17.76 -19.54 -13.98
CA GLU A 505 17.37 -19.30 -15.38
C GLU A 505 17.74 -17.90 -15.91
N TYR A 506 18.10 -16.95 -15.04
CA TYR A 506 18.44 -15.56 -15.43
C TYR A 506 19.91 -15.33 -15.85
N ILE A 507 20.79 -16.32 -15.70
CA ILE A 507 22.24 -16.17 -15.89
C ILE A 507 22.64 -16.07 -17.38
N LYS A 508 21.84 -16.57 -18.32
CA LYS A 508 22.24 -16.63 -19.74
C LYS A 508 22.18 -15.30 -20.51
N LYS A 509 21.69 -14.20 -19.91
CA LYS A 509 21.43 -12.96 -20.65
C LYS A 509 22.55 -11.91 -20.59
N TYR A 510 23.58 -12.10 -19.75
CA TYR A 510 24.56 -11.05 -19.46
C TYR A 510 26.03 -11.37 -19.81
N GLU A 511 26.32 -12.50 -20.46
CA GLU A 511 27.70 -12.90 -20.82
C GLU A 511 28.33 -12.15 -22.01
N LYS A 512 27.77 -11.05 -22.51
CA LYS A 512 28.39 -10.30 -23.62
C LYS A 512 28.23 -8.78 -23.49
N LYS A 513 29.28 -8.11 -22.99
CA LYS A 513 30.13 -7.15 -23.74
C LYS A 513 30.98 -6.26 -22.79
N ASP A 514 32.08 -5.77 -23.38
CA ASP A 514 33.05 -4.75 -22.94
C ASP A 514 34.25 -5.30 -22.14
N ALA A 515 35.40 -5.64 -22.75
CA ALA A 515 36.32 -4.95 -23.68
C ALA A 515 37.32 -3.99 -22.98
N ASP A 516 38.59 -4.41 -23.02
CA ASP A 516 39.86 -3.68 -22.95
C ASP A 516 40.11 -2.61 -21.87
N ILE A 517 40.65 -3.04 -20.71
CA ILE A 517 41.37 -2.17 -19.74
C ILE A 517 42.66 -2.90 -19.30
N PRO A 518 43.83 -2.23 -19.20
CA PRO A 518 45.10 -2.88 -18.83
C PRO A 518 45.10 -3.44 -17.40
N ILE A 519 45.60 -4.68 -17.26
CA ILE A 519 45.49 -5.56 -16.07
C ILE A 519 46.51 -5.23 -14.94
N SER A 520 46.97 -3.98 -14.80
CA SER A 520 48.13 -3.68 -13.92
C SER A 520 47.85 -3.22 -12.49
N ASP A 521 46.61 -2.96 -12.07
CA ASP A 521 46.32 -2.55 -10.68
C ASP A 521 45.88 -3.72 -9.80
N SER A 522 46.61 -3.98 -8.72
CA SER A 522 46.27 -4.94 -7.66
C SER A 522 44.86 -4.71 -7.10
N SER A 523 44.42 -3.46 -7.03
CA SER A 523 43.05 -3.06 -6.67
C SER A 523 42.00 -3.57 -7.67
N HIS A 524 42.33 -3.65 -8.96
CA HIS A 524 41.44 -4.20 -9.99
C HIS A 524 41.36 -5.73 -9.93
N LYS A 525 42.46 -6.43 -9.60
CA LYS A 525 42.44 -7.88 -9.35
C LYS A 525 41.66 -8.23 -8.07
N ILE A 526 41.83 -7.47 -7.00
CA ILE A 526 41.03 -7.61 -5.77
C ILE A 526 39.56 -7.30 -6.07
N PHE A 527 39.27 -6.25 -6.85
CA PHE A 527 37.93 -5.93 -7.32
C PHE A 527 37.31 -7.04 -8.16
N LEU A 528 37.99 -7.58 -9.17
CA LEU A 528 37.49 -8.69 -9.97
C LEU A 528 37.30 -9.94 -9.11
N SER A 529 38.16 -10.17 -8.12
CA SER A 529 38.01 -11.30 -7.19
C SER A 529 36.79 -11.12 -6.28
N ILE A 530 36.56 -9.93 -5.73
CA ILE A 530 35.38 -9.61 -4.91
C ILE A 530 34.13 -9.61 -5.78
N HIS A 531 34.15 -9.02 -6.96
CA HIS A 531 33.02 -8.97 -7.89
C HIS A 531 32.66 -10.37 -8.39
N GLN A 532 33.65 -11.18 -8.81
CA GLN A 532 33.45 -12.55 -9.24
C GLN A 532 33.00 -13.44 -8.08
N TYR A 533 33.49 -13.21 -6.85
CA TYR A 533 32.98 -13.88 -5.64
C TYR A 533 31.54 -13.48 -5.30
N LEU A 534 31.19 -12.18 -5.36
CA LEU A 534 29.83 -11.68 -5.14
C LEU A 534 28.86 -12.14 -6.24
N MET A 535 29.32 -12.28 -7.49
CA MET A 535 28.54 -12.81 -8.61
C MET A 535 28.42 -14.35 -8.56
N ASN A 536 29.40 -15.04 -7.96
CA ASN A 536 29.37 -16.49 -7.73
C ASN A 536 28.56 -16.87 -6.48
N LEU A 537 28.38 -15.93 -5.55
CA LEU A 537 27.35 -16.02 -4.53
C LEU A 537 26.01 -15.87 -5.27
N ASP A 538 25.28 -16.98 -5.41
CA ASP A 538 23.95 -17.13 -6.03
C ASP A 538 22.88 -16.36 -5.20
N VAL A 539 23.13 -15.06 -4.99
CA VAL A 539 22.66 -14.27 -3.87
C VAL A 539 22.25 -12.86 -4.37
N GLY A 540 21.07 -12.72 -4.98
CA GLY A 540 20.42 -11.45 -5.34
C GLY A 540 20.43 -10.37 -4.24
N PHE A 541 21.40 -9.46 -4.34
CA PHE A 541 21.60 -8.29 -3.48
C PHE A 541 20.45 -7.28 -3.55
N GLY A 542 20.19 -6.57 -2.46
CA GLY A 542 19.50 -5.27 -2.50
C GLY A 542 20.46 -4.12 -2.75
N ASN A 543 19.92 -2.91 -2.78
CA ASN A 543 20.61 -1.70 -3.25
C ASN A 543 21.89 -1.39 -2.45
N PHE A 544 23.02 -1.88 -2.96
CA PHE A 544 24.35 -1.38 -2.65
C PHE A 544 24.89 -0.70 -3.90
N SER A 545 25.27 0.57 -3.78
CA SER A 545 26.17 1.21 -4.73
C SER A 545 27.53 1.29 -4.04
N TYR A 546 28.55 0.67 -4.62
CA TYR A 546 29.93 0.81 -4.12
C TYR A 546 30.73 1.64 -5.10
N ALA A 547 31.61 2.48 -4.58
CA ALA A 547 32.54 3.29 -5.37
C ALA A 547 33.97 2.92 -4.97
N LEU A 548 34.79 2.54 -5.95
CA LEU A 548 36.22 2.31 -5.76
C LEU A 548 36.98 3.54 -6.26
N MET A 549 37.82 4.12 -5.40
CA MET A 549 38.78 5.14 -5.79
C MET A 549 40.10 4.47 -6.19
N ASN A 550 40.51 4.63 -7.44
CA ASN A 550 41.91 4.50 -7.84
C ASN A 550 42.65 5.82 -7.50
N LYS A 551 43.97 5.76 -7.27
CA LYS A 551 44.90 6.91 -7.19
C LYS A 551 44.69 8.00 -8.25
N VAL A 552 44.09 7.67 -9.40
CA VAL A 552 43.89 8.60 -10.53
C VAL A 552 42.56 9.39 -10.46
N GLY A 553 41.69 9.13 -9.49
CA GLY A 553 40.47 9.94 -9.29
C GLY A 553 39.32 9.65 -10.24
N GLU A 554 39.41 8.60 -11.08
CA GLU A 554 38.26 8.12 -11.86
C GLU A 554 37.33 7.27 -10.99
N SER A 555 36.09 7.74 -10.79
CA SER A 555 35.01 6.97 -10.16
C SER A 555 34.15 6.29 -11.23
N LYS A 556 34.01 4.97 -11.19
CA LYS A 556 32.96 4.25 -11.94
C LYS A 556 31.96 3.63 -10.98
N LEU A 557 30.69 4.00 -11.13
CA LEU A 557 29.57 3.53 -10.32
C LEU A 557 28.98 2.28 -10.99
N TYR A 558 28.97 1.13 -10.31
CA TYR A 558 28.38 -0.09 -10.84
C TYR A 558 27.29 -0.65 -9.91
N CYS A 559 26.14 -0.93 -10.52
CA CYS A 559 24.97 -1.71 -10.08
C CYS A 559 23.91 -1.05 -9.15
N ASN A 560 22.64 -1.25 -9.54
CA ASN A 560 21.40 -1.18 -8.75
C ASN A 560 20.93 -2.63 -8.56
N CYS A 561 20.53 -3.03 -7.36
CA CYS A 561 20.12 -4.42 -7.08
C CYS A 561 18.79 -4.45 -6.30
N HIS A 562 17.82 -5.24 -6.76
CA HIS A 562 16.45 -5.29 -6.23
C HIS A 562 16.35 -6.15 -4.96
N ILE A 563 15.68 -5.62 -3.92
CA ILE A 563 15.36 -6.37 -2.68
C ILE A 563 14.38 -7.50 -3.00
N ASP A 564 14.68 -8.72 -2.54
CA ASP A 564 13.77 -9.86 -2.63
C ASP A 564 12.44 -9.55 -1.91
N PRO A 565 11.30 -9.49 -2.65
CA PRO A 565 9.99 -9.18 -2.08
C PRO A 565 9.58 -10.11 -0.93
N TYR A 566 9.97 -11.39 -0.98
CA TYR A 566 9.69 -12.37 0.06
C TYR A 566 10.37 -11.98 1.39
N ILE A 567 11.64 -11.60 1.34
CA ILE A 567 12.41 -11.30 2.54
C ILE A 567 11.92 -10.00 3.19
N ASN A 568 11.66 -8.97 2.36
CA ASN A 568 11.11 -7.72 2.85
C ASN A 568 9.79 -7.95 3.58
N LEU A 569 8.92 -8.77 3.00
CA LEU A 569 7.64 -9.12 3.58
C LEU A 569 7.79 -9.83 4.94
N ILE A 570 8.61 -10.88 5.01
CA ILE A 570 8.80 -11.66 6.25
C ILE A 570 9.46 -10.83 7.34
N LYS A 571 10.38 -9.93 6.98
CA LYS A 571 10.94 -8.95 7.91
C LYS A 571 9.83 -8.08 8.51
N LYS A 572 9.03 -7.43 7.67
CA LYS A 572 7.93 -6.55 8.13
C LYS A 572 6.97 -7.28 9.07
N ILE A 573 6.50 -8.47 8.67
CA ILE A 573 5.56 -9.26 9.46
C ILE A 573 6.20 -9.70 10.79
N SER A 574 7.40 -10.28 10.76
CA SER A 574 8.04 -10.78 11.99
C SER A 574 8.45 -9.67 12.97
N ILE A 575 8.77 -8.47 12.48
CA ILE A 575 8.98 -7.29 13.33
C ILE A 575 7.64 -6.87 13.95
N ASN A 576 6.57 -6.82 13.15
CA ASN A 576 5.23 -6.44 13.62
C ASN A 576 4.72 -7.40 14.71
N LYS A 577 4.88 -8.70 14.46
CA LYS A 577 4.52 -9.79 15.40
C LYS A 577 5.51 -9.98 16.55
N SER A 578 6.46 -9.06 16.72
CA SER A 578 7.39 -9.01 17.85
C SER A 578 8.13 -10.33 18.11
N TYR A 579 8.61 -10.98 17.05
CA TYR A 579 9.43 -12.18 17.20
C TYR A 579 10.69 -11.89 18.01
N LYS A 580 10.99 -12.77 18.98
CA LYS A 580 12.03 -12.55 19.99
C LYS A 580 13.45 -12.53 19.44
N PHE A 581 13.66 -13.12 18.26
CA PHE A 581 14.97 -13.10 17.61
C PHE A 581 15.36 -11.71 17.10
N TRP A 582 14.45 -10.72 17.09
CA TRP A 582 14.78 -9.32 16.79
C TRP A 582 15.32 -8.59 18.01
N ARG A 583 16.56 -8.12 17.95
CA ARG A 583 17.18 -7.24 18.96
C ARG A 583 17.43 -5.85 18.41
N LYS A 584 17.40 -4.82 19.28
CA LYS A 584 17.83 -3.48 18.88
C LYS A 584 19.30 -3.51 18.45
N SER A 585 19.62 -2.90 17.32
CA SER A 585 21.00 -2.76 16.86
C SER A 585 21.80 -1.92 17.87
N SER A 586 22.93 -2.43 18.34
CA SER A 586 23.88 -1.71 19.20
C SER A 586 24.80 -0.77 18.43
N ILE A 587 24.67 -0.71 17.09
CA ILE A 587 25.46 0.16 16.23
C ILE A 587 25.01 1.61 16.46
N ARG A 588 25.71 2.32 17.35
CA ARG A 588 25.67 3.78 17.43
C ARG A 588 26.30 4.34 16.16
N ARG A 589 25.55 5.14 15.38
CA ARG A 589 26.12 6.03 14.36
C ARG A 589 27.08 6.99 15.07
N ASN A 590 28.37 6.72 15.01
CA ASN A 590 29.43 7.68 15.36
C ASN A 590 30.67 7.39 14.51
N VAL A 591 30.50 7.36 13.18
CA VAL A 591 31.61 7.71 12.29
C VAL A 591 31.51 9.22 12.14
N ASN A 592 32.46 9.96 12.73
CA ASN A 592 32.57 11.40 12.49
C ASN A 592 33.07 11.59 11.06
N ILE A 593 32.14 11.60 10.11
CA ILE A 593 32.39 11.76 8.67
C ILE A 593 33.25 12.98 8.39
N ASN A 594 33.10 14.06 9.17
CA ASN A 594 33.93 15.26 9.04
C ASN A 594 35.40 14.97 9.35
N LYS A 595 35.70 14.16 10.36
CA LYS A 595 37.07 13.73 10.68
C LYS A 595 37.69 12.88 9.56
N VAL A 596 36.92 11.98 8.96
CA VAL A 596 37.43 11.14 7.85
C VAL A 596 37.65 11.97 6.58
N ILE A 597 36.78 12.97 6.34
CA ILE A 597 36.92 13.96 5.27
C ILE A 597 38.16 14.83 5.48
N GLU A 598 38.42 15.30 6.70
CA GLU A 598 39.62 16.06 7.07
C GLU A 598 40.90 15.24 6.82
N GLU A 599 40.87 13.94 7.13
CA GLU A 599 41.98 13.02 6.90
C GLU A 599 42.12 12.62 5.41
N ASN A 600 41.11 12.83 4.56
CA ASN A 600 41.08 12.39 3.15
C ASN A 600 40.35 13.38 2.21
N PRO A 601 41.00 14.48 1.77
CA PRO A 601 40.37 15.56 0.99
C PRO A 601 39.76 15.14 -0.35
N ASN A 602 40.28 14.08 -0.97
CA ASN A 602 39.78 13.57 -2.26
C ASN A 602 38.37 12.97 -2.15
N ILE A 603 38.01 12.44 -0.96
CA ILE A 603 36.68 11.91 -0.68
C ILE A 603 35.64 13.05 -0.67
N TYR A 604 36.01 14.23 -0.17
CA TYR A 604 35.16 15.42 -0.16
C TYR A 604 34.82 15.91 -1.58
N LYS A 605 35.81 15.89 -2.47
CA LYS A 605 35.65 16.29 -3.88
C LYS A 605 34.64 15.38 -4.60
N MET A 606 34.75 14.07 -4.37
CA MET A 606 33.81 13.07 -4.89
C MET A 606 32.37 13.30 -4.39
N PHE A 607 32.18 13.61 -3.10
CA PHE A 607 30.85 13.89 -2.54
C PHE A 607 30.16 15.09 -3.22
N ASN A 608 30.93 16.15 -3.50
CA ASN A 608 30.41 17.35 -4.17
C ASN A 608 30.17 17.12 -5.67
N GLU A 609 31.05 16.41 -6.37
CA GLU A 609 30.92 16.12 -7.81
C GLU A 609 29.73 15.18 -8.12
N LEU A 610 29.45 14.24 -7.22
CA LEU A 610 28.34 13.28 -7.40
C LEU A 610 27.00 13.73 -6.79
N ASN A 611 26.97 14.91 -6.15
CA ASN A 611 25.79 15.47 -5.48
C ASN A 611 25.13 14.48 -4.48
N ILE A 612 25.94 13.79 -3.66
CA ILE A 612 25.48 12.75 -2.74
C ILE A 612 25.58 13.23 -1.28
N GLU A 613 24.53 13.00 -0.48
CA GLU A 613 24.51 13.31 0.95
C GLU A 613 25.54 12.50 1.75
N LYS A 614 26.28 13.20 2.61
CA LYS A 614 27.50 12.73 3.29
C LYS A 614 27.25 11.64 4.35
N ASP A 615 26.04 11.52 4.86
CA ASP A 615 25.63 10.67 5.99
C ASP A 615 25.14 9.26 5.60
N LYS A 616 25.25 8.91 4.31
CA LYS A 616 24.74 7.65 3.73
C LYS A 616 25.82 6.59 3.44
N PHE A 617 27.03 6.69 4.02
CA PHE A 617 28.15 5.78 3.73
C PHE A 617 28.73 5.07 4.96
N LEU A 618 29.23 3.86 4.73
CA LEU A 618 30.14 3.13 5.63
C LEU A 618 31.55 3.15 5.02
N ILE A 619 32.55 3.48 5.83
CA ILE A 619 33.96 3.48 5.42
C ILE A 619 34.61 2.24 6.01
N ILE A 620 35.17 1.41 5.15
CA ILE A 620 35.89 0.21 5.54
C ILE A 620 37.35 0.43 5.19
N ASN A 621 38.18 0.50 6.22
CA ASN A 621 39.62 0.56 6.06
C ASN A 621 40.16 -0.86 6.03
N TYR A 622 40.75 -1.27 4.90
CA TYR A 622 41.43 -2.55 4.79
C TYR A 622 42.94 -2.33 4.61
N GLN A 623 43.75 -3.19 5.23
CA GLN A 623 45.18 -3.26 4.96
C GLN A 623 45.44 -4.43 4.02
N ASP A 624 45.90 -4.13 2.81
CA ASP A 624 46.36 -5.17 1.88
C ASP A 624 47.62 -5.88 2.45
N SER A 625 47.94 -7.02 1.88
CA SER A 625 49.15 -7.84 2.08
C SER A 625 50.47 -7.03 2.15
N ASP A 626 50.54 -5.87 1.50
CA ASP A 626 51.65 -4.92 1.56
C ASP A 626 51.57 -3.88 2.70
N ARG A 627 50.67 -4.06 3.68
CA ARG A 627 50.37 -3.14 4.80
C ARG A 627 49.93 -1.71 4.38
N LYS A 628 49.44 -1.53 3.16
CA LYS A 628 48.88 -0.26 2.69
C LYS A 628 47.38 -0.18 2.98
N MET A 629 46.93 0.92 3.58
CA MET A 629 45.50 1.19 3.80
C MET A 629 44.81 1.50 2.47
N ILE A 630 43.75 0.76 2.16
CA ILE A 630 42.79 1.05 1.09
C ILE A 630 41.47 1.41 1.78
N ASN A 631 40.99 2.63 1.52
CA ASN A 631 39.68 3.08 2.01
C ASN A 631 38.61 2.66 0.99
N THR A 632 37.74 1.72 1.37
CA THR A 632 36.57 1.34 0.57
C THR A 632 35.34 2.06 1.11
N LEU A 633 34.67 2.83 0.25
CA LEU A 633 33.43 3.55 0.56
C LEU A 633 32.22 2.74 0.06
N ILE A 634 31.36 2.29 0.98
CA ILE A 634 30.12 1.59 0.66
C ILE A 634 28.94 2.53 0.92
N ARG A 635 28.15 2.85 -0.11
CA ARG A 635 26.87 3.57 0.06
C ARG A 635 25.83 2.61 0.58
N LEU A 636 25.18 2.98 1.68
CA LEU A 636 24.07 2.24 2.27
C LEU A 636 22.76 2.87 1.83
N GLY A 637 22.19 2.39 0.72
CA GLY A 637 20.92 2.87 0.18
C GLY A 637 19.71 2.23 0.85
N ILE A 638 19.50 2.42 2.15
CA ILE A 638 18.35 1.82 2.87
C ILE A 638 17.62 2.86 3.73
N ASP A 639 16.28 2.84 3.63
CA ASP A 639 15.36 3.56 4.49
C ASP A 639 15.66 3.34 5.97
N SER A 640 15.81 4.47 6.65
CA SER A 640 16.66 4.54 7.83
C SER A 640 15.96 4.19 9.15
N HIS A 641 14.67 3.83 9.11
CA HIS A 641 13.92 3.21 10.21
C HIS A 641 14.22 1.71 10.34
N ASP A 642 14.62 1.07 9.24
CA ASP A 642 14.67 -0.38 9.08
C ASP A 642 15.99 -1.02 9.54
N LEU A 643 16.91 -0.18 10.03
CA LEU A 643 18.23 -0.51 10.60
C LEU A 643 18.23 -0.64 12.13
N SER A 644 17.09 -0.41 12.79
CA SER A 644 17.01 -0.39 14.25
C SER A 644 16.97 -1.78 14.89
N LYS A 645 16.64 -2.83 14.13
CA LYS A 645 16.54 -4.21 14.62
C LYS A 645 17.38 -5.16 13.78
N VAL A 646 18.14 -6.04 14.44
CA VAL A 646 18.95 -7.11 13.83
C VAL A 646 18.55 -8.46 14.43
N ILE A 647 18.84 -9.55 13.73
CA ILE A 647 18.57 -10.91 14.23
C ILE A 647 19.67 -11.30 15.22
N ASP A 648 19.28 -11.84 16.37
CA ASP A 648 20.17 -12.52 17.30
C ASP A 648 20.29 -13.99 16.90
N GLU A 649 21.47 -14.39 16.43
CA GLU A 649 21.72 -15.73 15.87
C GLU A 649 21.41 -16.85 16.86
N LYS A 650 21.76 -16.68 18.13
CA LYS A 650 21.51 -17.69 19.16
C LYS A 650 20.01 -17.86 19.38
N ILE A 651 19.28 -16.75 19.55
CA ILE A 651 17.82 -16.80 19.74
C ILE A 651 17.12 -17.31 18.47
N ALA A 652 17.63 -16.98 17.29
CA ALA A 652 17.13 -17.49 16.02
C ALA A 652 17.33 -19.01 15.89
N ALA A 653 18.50 -19.53 16.24
CA ALA A 653 18.78 -20.97 16.25
C ALA A 653 17.88 -21.69 17.26
N GLU A 654 17.75 -21.18 18.48
CA GLU A 654 16.83 -21.72 19.48
C GLU A 654 15.37 -21.71 19.01
N TYR A 655 14.95 -20.64 18.31
CA TYR A 655 13.59 -20.55 17.74
C TYR A 655 13.39 -21.57 16.62
N LEU A 656 14.38 -21.72 15.73
CA LEU A 656 14.33 -22.69 14.63
C LEU A 656 14.25 -24.13 15.14
N THR A 657 15.04 -24.47 16.16
CA THR A 657 14.99 -25.80 16.80
C THR A 657 13.60 -26.07 17.37
N LYS A 658 13.00 -25.11 18.08
CA LYS A 658 11.63 -25.25 18.61
C LYS A 658 10.57 -25.45 17.54
N ILE A 659 10.71 -24.82 16.37
CA ILE A 659 9.78 -25.07 15.25
C ILE A 659 9.91 -26.53 14.79
N LYS A 660 11.13 -27.04 14.63
CA LYS A 660 11.39 -28.42 14.17
C LYS A 660 10.96 -29.48 15.19
N GLU A 661 11.23 -29.28 16.49
CA GLU A 661 10.81 -30.18 17.57
C GLU A 661 9.28 -30.34 17.65
N LYS A 662 8.52 -29.28 17.37
CA LYS A 662 7.07 -29.36 17.27
C LYS A 662 6.61 -30.27 16.12
N GLU A 663 7.36 -30.35 15.02
CA GLU A 663 7.02 -31.21 13.89
C GLU A 663 7.27 -32.70 14.21
N GLU A 664 8.38 -33.00 14.87
CA GLU A 664 8.74 -34.36 15.30
C GLU A 664 7.73 -34.90 16.32
N ASN A 665 7.36 -34.11 17.33
CA ASN A 665 6.36 -34.52 18.32
C ASN A 665 4.98 -34.80 17.71
N ILE A 666 4.57 -34.09 16.64
CA ILE A 666 3.31 -34.39 15.94
C ILE A 666 3.43 -35.70 15.17
N SER A 667 4.57 -35.97 14.54
CA SER A 667 4.85 -37.24 13.85
C SER A 667 4.83 -38.42 14.83
N ASP A 668 5.43 -38.24 16.02
CA ASP A 668 5.47 -39.27 17.05
C ASP A 668 4.09 -39.55 17.64
N VAL A 669 3.29 -38.51 17.92
CA VAL A 669 1.90 -38.67 18.38
C VAL A 669 1.02 -39.33 17.31
N LEU A 670 1.20 -39.01 16.03
CA LEU A 670 0.48 -39.68 14.94
C LEU A 670 0.92 -41.14 14.78
N SER A 671 2.20 -41.45 15.01
CA SER A 671 2.71 -42.83 15.00
C SER A 671 2.22 -43.68 16.18
N LEU A 672 1.81 -43.04 17.27
CA LEU A 672 1.19 -43.69 18.44
C LEU A 672 -0.34 -43.88 18.27
N LEU A 673 -0.95 -43.18 17.31
CA LEU A 673 -2.39 -43.26 16.99
C LEU A 673 -2.71 -44.21 15.82
N ILE A 674 -1.70 -44.62 15.07
CA ILE A 674 -1.76 -45.67 14.02
C ILE A 674 -1.33 -46.98 14.66
#